data_AF-A0A8C3WE58-F1
#
_entry.id   AF-A0A8C3WE58-F1
#
_cell.length_a   1.000
_cell.length_b   1.000
_cell.length_c   1.000
_cell.angle_alpha   90.00
_cell.angle_beta   90.00
_cell.angle_gamma   90.00
#
_symmetry.space_group_name_H-M   'P 1'
#
loop_
_entity.id
_entity.type
_entity.pdbx_description
1 polymer ?
#
loop_
_entity_poly.entity_id
_entity_poly.type
_entity_poly.pdbx_seq_one_letter_code
_entity_poly.pdbx_strand_id
1 'polypeptide(L)'
;MAECGRPLEAVPLPAEVRESLAELELELSEGDITQKGYEKKRAKLLARYVPLIQGADPSLQAESRLPGPSPATAPALRLQKPRPSNARDERFRSDVHTEAVQAALAKYKERKMPMPSKRRSALAPASVEACTPPDTSSASEDEGPLRRPGQPASAPLQSHCSAEPWLDQVARGSSTSSSASSTSSHPGGNPATAPSAAAALAGPAALAHIGVPVNSRVSSKIQQLLNTLRRPKRPPLKEFFVDDFEELLEVQQPDPNQPKPEGSQMAVLKGEPLAASSAWPPSLLAALRQWGTTQPRAPCLTALDTAGKATCTLTYGKLWSRSLKLAYTLLNKLTNKNEPLLKPGDRVALVFPNSDPVMFTVAFYGCLLAELVPVPIEVPLTRKDAGSQQVGFLLGSCGVALALTTDACQKGLPKAQTGEVATFKGWPPLTWLVIDGKHLTKPPKDWHPLAQDAGAGTAYIEYKTGKEGSTVGVAVSHASLLAQCQALTQACGYAEAETLTNVLDFKRDAGLWHGVLTSVMNRMHVVSVPYALMKVNPLSWIQKVCAYKARAALVKSRDMHWSLLAQRGQRDVSLSSLRMLIVADGANPWSISSCDAFLNVFQSRGLRPEVICPCATSPEALTVAIRRPPELGGPPPRRAVLSMGGLSHGVIRVDAEEKLSVLTVQDVGQVMPGASVCVVKVEGTPYLCKTDEVGEICVASSATAAAYYGLLGITKSVFEAVPVTGGGAPVSDRPFTRTGLLGFIGPDGLVFVVGKLEGLMVVGARRHSADDIVATALAVEPMKFVYRGR
;
A
#
# COMPACT_ATOMS: atom_id res chain seq x y z
N MET A 1 13.30 -1.89 -45.26
CA MET A 1 14.56 -2.65 -45.44
C MET A 1 15.26 -2.71 -44.10
N ALA A 2 15.88 -3.85 -43.78
CA ALA A 2 16.51 -4.10 -42.49
C ALA A 2 18.02 -3.92 -42.57
N GLU A 3 18.65 -3.52 -41.46
CA GLU A 3 20.05 -3.85 -41.21
C GLU A 3 20.32 -3.97 -39.70
N CYS A 4 21.24 -4.86 -39.32
CA CYS A 4 21.32 -5.42 -37.97
C CYS A 4 22.18 -4.60 -36.99
N GLY A 5 21.59 -4.22 -35.86
CA GLY A 5 22.36 -3.96 -34.63
C GLY A 5 22.58 -5.27 -33.86
N ARG A 6 23.83 -5.76 -33.77
CA ARG A 6 24.16 -6.92 -32.93
C ARG A 6 24.14 -6.53 -31.45
N PRO A 7 23.66 -7.39 -30.53
CA PRO A 7 23.87 -7.19 -29.10
C PRO A 7 25.33 -7.41 -28.75
N LEU A 8 25.85 -6.63 -27.78
CA LEU A 8 27.17 -6.87 -27.19
C LEU A 8 27.11 -8.17 -26.37
N GLU A 9 27.87 -9.19 -26.79
CA GLU A 9 28.04 -10.40 -25.98
C GLU A 9 28.76 -10.05 -24.67
N ALA A 10 28.18 -10.49 -23.55
CA ALA A 10 28.83 -10.38 -22.26
C ALA A 10 30.05 -11.30 -22.22
N VAL A 11 31.24 -10.72 -22.07
CA VAL A 11 32.49 -11.50 -21.94
C VAL A 11 32.35 -12.47 -20.77
N PRO A 12 32.45 -13.80 -21.00
CA PRO A 12 32.28 -14.78 -19.94
C PRO A 12 33.42 -14.67 -18.91
N LEU A 13 33.08 -14.78 -17.63
CA LEU A 13 34.06 -14.81 -16.55
C LEU A 13 35.05 -15.97 -16.76
N PRO A 14 36.38 -15.77 -16.51
CA PRO A 14 37.37 -16.84 -16.63
C PRO A 14 37.01 -18.07 -15.79
N ALA A 15 37.39 -19.26 -16.28
CA ALA A 15 36.99 -20.53 -15.67
C ALA A 15 37.33 -20.61 -14.18
N GLU A 16 38.53 -20.18 -13.80
CA GLU A 16 39.03 -20.12 -12.41
C GLU A 16 38.10 -19.32 -11.47
N VAL A 17 37.48 -18.24 -11.97
CA VAL A 17 36.55 -17.40 -11.20
C VAL A 17 35.21 -18.10 -11.05
N ARG A 18 34.76 -18.79 -12.09
CA ARG A 18 33.50 -19.55 -12.06
C ARG A 18 33.60 -20.74 -11.11
N GLU A 19 34.74 -21.43 -11.12
CA GLU A 19 35.05 -22.54 -10.20
C GLU A 19 35.16 -22.04 -8.75
N SER A 20 35.92 -20.96 -8.51
CA SER A 20 36.00 -20.30 -7.19
C SER A 20 34.65 -19.77 -6.67
N LEU A 21 33.70 -19.44 -7.56
CA LEU A 21 32.34 -19.04 -7.18
C LEU A 21 31.44 -20.24 -6.89
N ALA A 22 31.61 -21.34 -7.62
CA ALA A 22 30.90 -22.60 -7.36
C ALA A 22 31.32 -23.23 -6.03
N GLU A 23 32.62 -23.24 -5.70
CA GLU A 23 33.11 -23.62 -4.37
C GLU A 23 32.52 -22.73 -3.27
N LEU A 24 32.38 -21.42 -3.54
CA LEU A 24 31.79 -20.48 -2.59
C LEU A 24 30.29 -20.71 -2.36
N GLU A 25 29.57 -21.12 -3.40
CA GLU A 25 28.16 -21.50 -3.31
C GLU A 25 28.01 -22.85 -2.58
N LEU A 26 28.97 -23.77 -2.75
CA LEU A 26 29.04 -24.99 -1.96
C LEU A 26 29.29 -24.69 -0.46
N GLU A 27 30.29 -23.88 -0.11
CA GLU A 27 30.55 -23.42 1.28
C GLU A 27 29.30 -22.80 1.94
N LEU A 28 28.48 -22.08 1.16
CA LEU A 28 27.23 -21.47 1.64
C LEU A 28 26.13 -22.52 1.85
N SER A 29 26.03 -23.49 0.95
CA SER A 29 25.06 -24.59 1.03
C SER A 29 25.35 -25.59 2.16
N GLU A 30 26.63 -25.82 2.46
CA GLU A 30 27.08 -26.69 3.55
C GLU A 30 27.06 -25.97 4.92
N GLY A 31 26.93 -24.64 4.91
CA GLY A 31 26.79 -23.79 6.11
C GLY A 31 28.12 -23.33 6.73
N ASP A 32 29.25 -23.68 6.11
CA ASP A 32 30.60 -23.29 6.55
C ASP A 32 30.86 -21.78 6.41
N ILE A 33 30.07 -21.08 5.60
CA ILE A 33 30.09 -19.61 5.52
C ILE A 33 28.71 -18.97 5.68
N THR A 34 28.62 -17.94 6.51
CA THR A 34 27.40 -17.12 6.63
C THR A 34 27.11 -16.36 5.34
N GLN A 35 25.83 -16.06 5.05
CA GLN A 35 25.38 -15.23 3.91
C GLN A 35 26.24 -13.96 3.70
N LYS A 36 26.51 -13.23 4.80
CA LYS A 36 27.32 -12.00 4.80
C LYS A 36 28.82 -12.25 4.54
N GLY A 37 29.31 -13.44 4.89
CA GLY A 37 30.65 -13.92 4.53
C GLY A 37 30.75 -14.27 3.05
N TYR A 38 29.76 -15.00 2.52
CA TYR A 38 29.62 -15.34 1.10
C TYR A 38 29.63 -14.07 0.24
N GLU A 39 28.74 -13.10 0.52
CA GLU A 39 28.67 -11.83 -0.21
C GLU A 39 30.03 -11.09 -0.22
N LYS A 40 30.75 -11.10 0.92
CA LYS A 40 32.05 -10.45 1.06
C LYS A 40 33.17 -11.18 0.31
N LYS A 41 33.22 -12.52 0.34
CA LYS A 41 34.18 -13.32 -0.45
C LYS A 41 33.86 -13.19 -1.95
N ARG A 42 32.59 -13.30 -2.35
CA ARG A 42 32.10 -13.12 -3.73
C ARG A 42 32.44 -11.75 -4.31
N ALA A 43 32.17 -10.68 -3.58
CA ALA A 43 32.55 -9.33 -3.98
C ALA A 43 34.08 -9.19 -4.15
N LYS A 44 34.88 -9.83 -3.29
CA LYS A 44 36.36 -9.78 -3.38
C LYS A 44 36.90 -10.61 -4.55
N LEU A 45 36.29 -11.75 -4.88
CA LEU A 45 36.61 -12.55 -6.07
C LEU A 45 36.34 -11.75 -7.35
N LEU A 46 35.14 -11.17 -7.46
CA LEU A 46 34.73 -10.37 -8.63
C LEU A 46 35.52 -9.06 -8.76
N ALA A 47 35.85 -8.39 -7.65
CA ALA A 47 36.58 -7.11 -7.66
C ALA A 47 37.97 -7.20 -8.32
N ARG A 48 38.60 -8.37 -8.37
CA ARG A 48 39.87 -8.59 -9.09
C ARG A 48 39.75 -8.51 -10.61
N TYR A 49 38.53 -8.70 -11.15
CA TYR A 49 38.26 -8.75 -12.60
C TYR A 49 37.56 -7.50 -13.14
N VAL A 50 37.07 -6.62 -12.27
CA VAL A 50 36.49 -5.31 -12.65
C VAL A 50 37.47 -4.42 -13.45
N PRO A 51 38.79 -4.34 -13.16
CA PRO A 51 39.71 -3.47 -13.89
C PRO A 51 39.97 -3.87 -15.35
N LEU A 52 39.62 -5.11 -15.75
CA LEU A 52 39.82 -5.62 -17.12
C LEU A 52 38.63 -5.35 -18.06
N ILE A 53 37.52 -4.83 -17.53
CA ILE A 53 36.29 -4.55 -18.31
C ILE A 53 36.21 -3.06 -18.72
N GLN A 54 37.04 -2.20 -18.13
CA GLN A 54 37.12 -0.77 -18.46
C GLN A 54 38.60 -0.39 -18.67
N GLY A 55 39.02 -0.31 -19.93
CA GLY A 55 40.40 0.06 -20.28
C GLY A 55 40.74 1.46 -19.77
N ALA A 56 41.61 1.53 -18.77
CA ALA A 56 42.17 2.76 -18.22
C ALA A 56 43.63 2.52 -17.79
N ASP A 57 44.50 3.49 -18.11
CA ASP A 57 45.95 3.39 -18.04
C ASP A 57 46.48 3.55 -16.60
N PRO A 58 47.36 2.65 -16.08
CA PRO A 58 47.82 2.70 -14.69
C PRO A 58 49.00 3.65 -14.48
N SER A 59 48.74 4.96 -14.53
CA SER A 59 49.63 5.97 -13.93
C SER A 59 48.81 7.02 -13.17
N LEU A 60 49.45 7.74 -12.24
CA LEU A 60 48.82 8.68 -11.28
C LEU A 60 48.10 8.07 -10.06
N GLN A 61 48.80 7.24 -9.27
CA GLN A 61 48.61 7.25 -7.81
C GLN A 61 49.96 7.20 -7.08
N ALA A 62 50.41 8.36 -6.62
CA ALA A 62 51.53 8.51 -5.69
C ALA A 62 51.16 9.54 -4.61
N GLU A 63 51.46 9.19 -3.36
CA GLU A 63 51.54 10.06 -2.17
C GLU A 63 50.23 10.76 -1.71
N SER A 64 49.75 10.58 -0.48
CA SER A 64 50.46 10.95 0.75
C SER A 64 49.94 10.20 2.00
N ARG A 65 50.70 10.24 3.10
CA ARG A 65 50.53 9.45 4.33
C ARG A 65 50.14 10.31 5.55
N LEU A 66 49.10 9.88 6.29
CA LEU A 66 48.98 9.90 7.78
C LEU A 66 49.12 11.27 8.52
N PRO A 67 48.95 11.36 9.87
CA PRO A 67 48.35 10.43 10.85
C PRO A 67 47.14 11.03 11.63
N GLY A 68 46.51 10.23 12.50
CA GLY A 68 45.51 10.71 13.50
C GLY A 68 46.14 11.22 14.81
N PRO A 69 45.32 11.59 15.82
CA PRO A 69 45.14 10.64 16.92
C PRO A 69 43.73 10.58 17.56
N SER A 70 43.62 9.67 18.53
CA SER A 70 42.42 9.18 19.24
C SER A 70 42.18 9.92 20.58
N PRO A 71 41.48 9.34 21.58
CA PRO A 71 40.03 9.16 21.66
C PRO A 71 39.43 9.80 22.94
N ALA A 72 38.09 9.73 23.11
CA ALA A 72 37.46 8.81 24.08
C ALA A 72 36.00 9.17 24.45
N THR A 73 35.32 8.18 25.04
CA THR A 73 34.39 8.29 26.18
C THR A 73 32.85 8.70 25.98
N ALA A 74 31.82 7.84 26.30
CA ALA A 74 30.33 8.07 26.52
C ALA A 74 29.50 6.94 27.32
N PRO A 75 28.46 7.21 28.19
CA PRO A 75 27.49 6.18 28.70
C PRO A 75 26.06 6.66 29.19
N ALA A 76 25.31 5.69 29.73
CA ALA A 76 24.31 5.61 30.85
C ALA A 76 23.11 6.59 31.12
N LEU A 77 21.90 6.11 30.72
CA LEU A 77 20.66 5.86 31.51
C LEU A 77 19.89 6.97 32.27
N ARG A 78 18.56 7.09 31.97
CA ARG A 78 17.46 6.67 32.89
C ARG A 78 16.04 6.66 32.27
N LEU A 79 15.17 5.82 32.85
CA LEU A 79 13.73 5.63 32.59
C LEU A 79 12.85 6.80 33.08
N GLN A 80 11.64 6.93 32.53
CA GLN A 80 10.44 7.40 33.26
C GLN A 80 9.18 6.57 32.98
N LYS A 81 8.23 6.61 33.94
CA LYS A 81 7.09 5.69 34.12
C LYS A 81 5.81 6.11 33.36
N PRO A 82 4.87 5.17 33.09
CA PRO A 82 3.50 5.49 32.69
C PRO A 82 2.59 5.83 33.90
N ARG A 83 1.47 6.51 33.64
CA ARG A 83 0.34 6.76 34.56
C ARG A 83 -1.00 6.41 33.87
N PRO A 84 -2.12 6.25 34.62
CA PRO A 84 -3.01 5.10 34.40
C PRO A 84 -4.22 5.33 33.49
N SER A 85 -4.88 4.20 33.20
CA SER A 85 -6.11 4.02 32.43
C SER A 85 -7.35 4.69 33.03
N ASN A 86 -8.19 5.27 32.18
CA ASN A 86 -9.61 5.41 32.44
C ASN A 86 -10.39 4.42 31.55
N ALA A 87 -11.27 3.63 32.18
CA ALA A 87 -12.21 2.76 31.50
C ALA A 87 -13.49 3.51 31.10
N ARG A 88 -14.24 2.95 30.13
CA ARG A 88 -15.57 3.35 29.57
C ARG A 88 -15.56 3.91 28.15
N ASP A 89 -15.19 3.06 27.17
CA ASP A 89 -15.65 3.16 25.77
C ASP A 89 -16.03 1.74 25.26
N GLU A 90 -16.70 0.95 26.11
CA GLU A 90 -17.32 -0.31 25.73
C GLU A 90 -18.79 -0.12 25.35
N ARG A 91 -19.01 0.08 24.05
CA ARG A 91 -20.18 -0.23 23.22
C ARG A 91 -19.80 0.12 21.77
N PHE A 92 -20.57 -0.35 20.79
CA PHE A 92 -20.38 -0.08 19.35
C PHE A 92 -19.20 -0.82 18.69
N ARG A 93 -19.36 -2.15 18.56
CA ARG A 93 -18.76 -2.95 17.48
C ARG A 93 -19.89 -3.75 16.82
N SER A 94 -19.61 -4.48 15.75
CA SER A 94 -20.52 -5.58 15.37
C SER A 94 -20.43 -6.63 16.47
N ASP A 95 -21.44 -6.67 17.35
CA ASP A 95 -21.39 -7.42 18.60
C ASP A 95 -20.94 -8.87 18.34
N VAL A 96 -21.47 -9.52 17.30
CA VAL A 96 -21.12 -10.88 16.85
C VAL A 96 -19.61 -11.14 16.73
N HIS A 97 -18.82 -10.28 16.07
CA HIS A 97 -17.37 -10.56 15.91
C HIS A 97 -16.58 -10.29 17.20
N THR A 98 -17.02 -9.33 18.02
CA THR A 98 -16.36 -9.03 19.30
C THR A 98 -16.72 -10.09 20.35
N GLU A 99 -17.99 -10.50 20.41
CA GLU A 99 -18.49 -11.65 21.15
C GLU A 99 -17.78 -12.93 20.71
N ALA A 100 -17.58 -13.15 19.41
CA ALA A 100 -16.85 -14.31 18.89
C ALA A 100 -15.41 -14.36 19.39
N VAL A 101 -14.69 -13.24 19.31
CA VAL A 101 -13.32 -13.11 19.81
C VAL A 101 -13.25 -13.24 21.33
N GLN A 102 -14.17 -12.63 22.08
CA GLN A 102 -14.21 -12.74 23.55
C GLN A 102 -14.57 -14.15 24.02
N ALA A 103 -15.51 -14.83 23.35
CA ALA A 103 -15.89 -16.21 23.64
C ALA A 103 -14.78 -17.21 23.23
N ALA A 104 -14.04 -16.95 22.15
CA ALA A 104 -12.84 -17.71 21.81
C ALA A 104 -11.76 -17.55 22.90
N LEU A 105 -11.53 -16.33 23.40
CA LEU A 105 -10.64 -16.07 24.53
C LEU A 105 -11.14 -16.70 25.84
N ALA A 106 -12.45 -16.82 26.05
CA ALA A 106 -13.03 -17.53 27.19
C ALA A 106 -12.80 -19.05 27.10
N LYS A 107 -13.15 -19.67 25.95
CA LYS A 107 -12.86 -21.09 25.66
C LYS A 107 -11.37 -21.41 25.77
N TYR A 108 -10.49 -20.47 25.40
CA TYR A 108 -9.04 -20.62 25.57
C TYR A 108 -8.60 -20.59 27.04
N LYS A 109 -9.27 -19.83 27.91
CA LYS A 109 -8.99 -19.84 29.37
C LYS A 109 -9.49 -21.13 30.04
N GLU A 110 -10.58 -21.71 29.56
CA GLU A 110 -11.12 -22.99 30.04
C GLU A 110 -10.24 -24.17 29.63
N ARG A 111 -9.73 -24.16 28.39
CA ARG A 111 -8.72 -25.11 27.93
C ARG A 111 -7.37 -24.82 28.59
N LYS A 112 -7.10 -25.46 29.73
CA LYS A 112 -5.74 -25.66 30.28
C LYS A 112 -4.87 -26.51 29.34
N MET A 113 -4.60 -26.02 28.14
CA MET A 113 -3.49 -26.52 27.34
C MET A 113 -2.17 -25.96 27.89
N PRO A 114 -1.09 -26.75 27.91
CA PRO A 114 0.19 -26.26 28.39
C PRO A 114 0.64 -25.07 27.52
N MET A 115 1.08 -23.97 28.15
CA MET A 115 1.82 -22.94 27.42
C MET A 115 3.03 -23.59 26.74
N PRO A 116 3.40 -23.18 25.51
CA PRO A 116 4.74 -23.43 24.98
C PRO A 116 5.76 -23.03 26.05
N SER A 117 6.67 -23.94 26.37
CA SER A 117 7.45 -23.84 27.59
C SER A 117 8.23 -22.51 27.62
N LYS A 118 8.01 -21.71 28.67
CA LYS A 118 8.85 -20.53 28.89
C LYS A 118 10.27 -21.02 29.11
N ARG A 119 11.16 -20.84 28.13
CA ARG A 119 12.62 -20.98 28.30
C ARG A 119 13.07 -20.03 29.41
N ARG A 120 13.08 -20.54 30.64
CA ARG A 120 13.57 -19.84 31.82
C ARG A 120 15.09 -19.99 31.80
N SER A 121 15.79 -18.95 31.35
CA SER A 121 17.26 -18.96 31.39
C SER A 121 17.73 -19.10 32.84
N ALA A 122 18.57 -20.09 33.11
CA ALA A 122 19.18 -20.25 34.41
C ALA A 122 20.21 -19.13 34.65
N LEU A 123 19.87 -18.21 35.56
CA LEU A 123 20.85 -17.58 36.43
C LEU A 123 20.46 -17.94 37.87
N ALA A 124 21.37 -18.57 38.59
CA ALA A 124 21.16 -19.01 39.97
C ALA A 124 21.14 -17.80 40.93
N PRO A 125 20.46 -17.91 42.09
CA PRO A 125 20.30 -16.78 43.00
C PRO A 125 21.57 -16.51 43.83
N ALA A 126 21.80 -15.24 44.15
CA ALA A 126 22.60 -14.84 45.31
C ALA A 126 21.65 -14.40 46.42
N SER A 127 21.88 -14.91 47.63
CA SER A 127 21.03 -14.77 48.81
C SER A 127 21.17 -13.42 49.51
N VAL A 128 20.05 -12.88 50.00
CA VAL A 128 19.99 -12.00 51.18
C VAL A 128 18.79 -12.44 52.02
N GLU A 129 18.95 -12.45 53.34
CA GLU A 129 18.03 -13.08 54.29
C GLU A 129 16.80 -12.23 54.65
N ALA A 130 15.82 -12.95 55.20
CA ALA A 130 14.76 -12.56 56.14
C ALA A 130 14.40 -11.08 56.37
N CYS A 131 13.10 -10.79 56.28
CA CYS A 131 12.31 -10.55 57.50
C CYS A 131 10.80 -10.68 57.23
N THR A 132 10.09 -11.36 58.14
CA THR A 132 8.63 -11.57 58.12
C THR A 132 7.86 -10.32 58.59
N PRO A 133 6.66 -10.05 58.05
CA PRO A 133 5.74 -9.08 58.66
C PRO A 133 5.04 -9.71 59.89
N PRO A 134 4.66 -8.91 60.91
CA PRO A 134 3.77 -9.37 61.97
C PRO A 134 2.30 -9.32 61.54
N ASP A 135 1.50 -10.26 62.05
CA ASP A 135 0.08 -10.42 61.77
C ASP A 135 -0.83 -9.47 62.58
N THR A 136 -2.10 -9.45 62.15
CA THR A 136 -3.37 -9.45 62.94
C THR A 136 -4.38 -8.31 62.69
N SER A 137 -5.57 -8.75 62.28
CA SER A 137 -6.95 -8.25 62.52
C SER A 137 -7.16 -6.94 63.33
N SER A 138 -8.15 -6.11 63.03
CA SER A 138 -9.58 -6.47 63.06
C SER A 138 -10.52 -5.31 62.67
N ALA A 139 -11.75 -5.63 62.21
CA ALA A 139 -13.00 -4.83 62.30
C ALA A 139 -13.05 -3.40 61.69
N SER A 140 -14.19 -2.79 61.33
CA SER A 140 -15.57 -3.21 60.95
C SER A 140 -16.37 -1.93 60.58
N GLU A 141 -17.31 -1.99 59.62
CA GLU A 141 -18.52 -1.10 59.56
C GLU A 141 -18.27 0.45 59.38
N ASP A 142 -19.17 1.31 58.87
CA ASP A 142 -20.45 1.23 58.13
C ASP A 142 -20.75 2.62 57.47
N GLU A 143 -21.85 2.73 56.70
CA GLU A 143 -22.59 3.95 56.29
C GLU A 143 -22.03 4.95 55.24
N GLY A 144 -22.97 5.57 54.49
CA GLY A 144 -22.74 6.62 53.47
C GLY A 144 -23.17 8.03 53.92
N PRO A 145 -23.96 8.81 53.14
CA PRO A 145 -23.80 9.15 51.72
C PRO A 145 -23.97 10.69 51.43
N LEU A 146 -24.03 11.09 50.14
CA LEU A 146 -24.59 12.36 49.58
C LEU A 146 -23.87 13.73 49.79
N ARG A 147 -23.44 14.40 48.70
CA ARG A 147 -24.11 15.61 48.09
C ARG A 147 -23.30 16.31 46.97
N ARG A 148 -24.04 17.00 46.08
CA ARG A 148 -23.63 18.04 45.09
C ARG A 148 -23.65 19.45 45.74
N PRO A 149 -23.43 20.57 45.01
CA PRO A 149 -22.33 20.98 44.11
C PRO A 149 -21.80 22.41 44.45
N GLY A 150 -20.80 22.93 43.72
CA GLY A 150 -20.38 24.35 43.85
C GLY A 150 -19.52 24.90 42.70
N GLN A 151 -19.99 25.98 42.09
CA GLN A 151 -19.30 26.94 41.19
C GLN A 151 -19.37 28.33 41.89
N PRO A 152 -18.84 29.48 41.40
CA PRO A 152 -18.06 29.77 40.18
C PRO A 152 -16.88 30.79 40.37
N ALA A 153 -16.40 31.36 39.25
CA ALA A 153 -15.58 32.60 39.10
C ALA A 153 -14.07 32.48 39.47
N SER A 154 -13.11 33.27 38.93
CA SER A 154 -13.15 34.41 37.98
C SER A 154 -11.85 34.46 37.11
N ALA A 155 -11.86 35.21 35.99
CA ALA A 155 -10.65 35.67 35.25
C ALA A 155 -10.15 37.04 35.85
N PRO A 156 -9.23 37.86 35.27
CA PRO A 156 -8.48 37.79 33.98
C PRO A 156 -6.98 38.28 34.04
N LEU A 157 -6.48 38.83 32.90
CA LEU A 157 -5.17 39.54 32.62
C LEU A 157 -4.00 38.63 32.15
N GLN A 158 -3.53 38.73 30.89
CA GLN A 158 -2.55 39.68 30.27
C GLN A 158 -1.07 39.40 30.68
N SER A 159 -0.02 39.55 29.86
CA SER A 159 0.15 39.79 28.40
C SER A 159 1.66 39.79 28.00
N HIS A 160 1.99 39.69 26.70
CA HIS A 160 3.28 40.09 26.04
C HIS A 160 4.56 39.23 26.30
N CYS A 161 5.22 38.70 25.24
CA CYS A 161 6.44 39.20 24.52
C CYS A 161 7.77 39.04 25.31
N SER A 162 8.96 38.76 24.74
CA SER A 162 9.44 38.40 23.39
C SER A 162 10.92 37.93 23.46
N ALA A 163 11.41 37.21 22.44
CA ALA A 163 12.81 37.09 21.98
C ALA A 163 13.91 36.41 22.87
N GLU A 164 14.92 35.85 22.18
CA GLU A 164 16.16 35.18 22.67
C GLU A 164 17.30 36.22 22.97
N PRO A 165 18.61 35.87 23.12
CA PRO A 165 19.32 34.57 23.32
C PRO A 165 20.40 34.60 24.46
N TRP A 166 21.11 33.48 24.74
CA TRP A 166 22.59 33.29 24.53
C TRP A 166 23.23 32.06 25.25
N LEU A 167 24.19 31.43 24.55
CA LEU A 167 25.38 30.62 24.94
C LEU A 167 25.33 29.33 25.81
N ASP A 168 25.94 28.28 25.21
CA ASP A 168 26.87 27.24 25.73
C ASP A 168 26.71 26.59 27.11
N GLN A 169 26.66 25.24 27.15
CA GLN A 169 27.90 24.46 27.38
C GLN A 169 27.80 22.92 27.21
N VAL A 170 28.91 22.36 26.69
CA VAL A 170 29.52 21.03 26.95
C VAL A 170 28.82 19.75 26.43
N ALA A 171 29.64 18.93 25.79
CA ALA A 171 29.31 17.62 25.22
C ALA A 171 29.76 16.45 26.12
N ARG A 172 29.14 15.28 25.90
CA ARG A 172 29.68 13.91 25.87
C ARG A 172 30.87 13.54 26.79
N GLY A 173 30.74 12.42 27.51
CA GLY A 173 31.90 11.67 28.05
C GLY A 173 31.48 10.34 28.71
N SER A 174 32.41 9.37 28.89
CA SER A 174 32.45 8.19 29.82
C SER A 174 32.76 6.69 29.38
N SER A 175 33.18 6.32 28.15
CA SER A 175 33.53 4.96 27.61
C SER A 175 35.02 4.56 27.72
N THR A 176 35.27 3.44 28.39
CA THR A 176 36.47 2.59 28.28
C THR A 176 35.98 1.14 28.35
N SER A 177 36.22 0.24 27.39
CA SER A 177 37.48 -0.31 26.87
C SER A 177 38.21 -1.27 27.83
N SER A 178 38.20 -2.55 27.49
CA SER A 178 39.34 -3.49 27.56
C SER A 178 38.97 -4.70 26.67
N SER A 179 39.74 -5.12 25.66
CA SER A 179 41.13 -5.63 25.67
C SER A 179 41.25 -7.04 26.26
N ALA A 180 42.12 -7.94 25.81
CA ALA A 180 42.73 -8.24 24.50
C ALA A 180 43.70 -9.44 24.68
N SER A 181 43.81 -10.32 23.68
CA SER A 181 44.99 -11.20 23.42
C SER A 181 45.34 -12.25 24.54
N SER A 182 46.21 -13.26 24.35
CA SER A 182 47.27 -13.48 23.34
C SER A 182 47.59 -14.96 23.11
N THR A 183 48.10 -15.30 21.93
CA THR A 183 49.12 -16.37 21.73
C THR A 183 50.19 -15.89 20.74
N SER A 184 51.37 -16.50 20.73
CA SER A 184 52.65 -15.82 20.43
C SER A 184 53.53 -16.47 19.35
N SER A 185 54.38 -15.64 18.70
CA SER A 185 55.72 -15.92 18.10
C SER A 185 55.96 -17.24 17.31
N HIS A 186 56.23 -17.23 15.98
CA HIS A 186 57.48 -16.82 15.26
C HIS A 186 58.70 -17.77 15.47
N PRO A 187 59.69 -17.88 14.54
CA PRO A 187 59.88 -17.20 13.23
C PRO A 187 60.34 -18.09 12.03
N GLY A 188 60.39 -17.50 10.82
CA GLY A 188 61.51 -17.70 9.86
C GLY A 188 61.32 -18.65 8.64
N GLY A 189 61.58 -18.15 7.43
CA GLY A 189 61.76 -18.99 6.22
C GLY A 189 61.26 -18.40 4.89
N ASN A 190 62.08 -17.60 4.21
CA ASN A 190 61.96 -17.24 2.78
C ASN A 190 63.01 -18.08 1.98
N PRO A 191 62.99 -18.16 0.63
CA PRO A 191 61.87 -17.99 -0.32
C PRO A 191 61.86 -19.10 -1.42
N ALA A 192 61.11 -18.86 -2.50
CA ALA A 192 61.40 -19.24 -3.92
C ALA A 192 60.55 -20.33 -4.61
N THR A 193 60.33 -20.05 -5.91
CA THR A 193 59.99 -20.95 -7.05
C THR A 193 58.69 -21.76 -7.04
N ALA A 194 57.73 -21.29 -7.85
CA ALA A 194 56.79 -22.11 -8.62
C ALA A 194 57.53 -22.75 -9.85
N PRO A 195 56.87 -23.46 -10.82
CA PRO A 195 55.46 -23.83 -10.92
C PRO A 195 55.19 -25.29 -11.40
N SER A 196 53.90 -25.60 -11.66
CA SER A 196 53.41 -26.49 -12.74
C SER A 196 53.67 -28.03 -12.70
N ALA A 197 52.62 -28.79 -12.39
CA ALA A 197 52.02 -29.85 -13.24
C ALA A 197 50.76 -30.37 -12.50
N ALA A 198 49.54 -30.47 -13.06
CA ALA A 198 49.08 -31.05 -14.33
C ALA A 198 48.99 -32.59 -14.32
N ALA A 199 47.80 -33.06 -14.75
CA ALA A 199 47.44 -34.44 -15.14
C ALA A 199 47.45 -35.55 -14.06
N ALA A 200 46.23 -36.00 -13.73
CA ALA A 200 45.95 -37.30 -13.16
C ALA A 200 46.36 -38.45 -14.10
N LEU A 201 46.57 -39.66 -13.55
CA LEU A 201 45.74 -40.84 -13.84
C LEU A 201 46.13 -42.09 -13.03
N ALA A 202 45.09 -42.82 -12.61
CA ALA A 202 44.98 -44.27 -12.36
C ALA A 202 46.20 -45.11 -11.90
N GLY A 203 46.05 -45.83 -10.78
CA GLY A 203 46.78 -47.08 -10.55
C GLY A 203 46.78 -47.57 -9.09
N PRO A 204 46.43 -48.83 -8.79
CA PRO A 204 46.20 -49.30 -7.42
C PRO A 204 47.36 -50.12 -6.83
N ALA A 205 47.12 -50.56 -5.59
CA ALA A 205 47.76 -51.65 -4.85
C ALA A 205 48.94 -51.31 -3.91
N ALA A 206 48.90 -52.03 -2.79
CA ALA A 206 49.69 -51.86 -1.59
C ALA A 206 51.19 -52.16 -1.76
N LEU A 207 52.00 -51.56 -0.89
CA LEU A 207 53.15 -52.23 -0.27
C LEU A 207 53.48 -51.59 1.08
N ALA A 208 53.86 -52.44 2.04
CA ALA A 208 54.30 -52.00 3.37
C ALA A 208 55.80 -51.63 3.36
N HIS A 209 56.25 -50.79 4.30
CA HIS A 209 57.14 -51.24 5.39
C HIS A 209 57.67 -50.08 6.26
N ILE A 210 57.46 -50.23 7.59
CA ILE A 210 58.43 -50.05 8.70
C ILE A 210 59.24 -48.74 8.79
N GLY A 211 59.07 -48.03 9.92
CA GLY A 211 59.91 -46.87 10.30
C GLY A 211 59.81 -46.45 11.78
N VAL A 212 60.21 -47.35 12.70
CA VAL A 212 60.69 -47.15 14.11
C VAL A 212 60.04 -46.07 15.03
N PRO A 213 59.55 -46.42 16.24
CA PRO A 213 58.88 -45.49 17.15
C PRO A 213 59.81 -44.70 18.08
N VAL A 214 59.39 -43.47 18.46
CA VAL A 214 60.01 -42.70 19.55
C VAL A 214 58.97 -42.38 20.63
N ASN A 215 59.13 -42.98 21.81
CA ASN A 215 58.27 -42.75 22.98
C ASN A 215 58.69 -41.47 23.73
N SER A 216 57.89 -40.40 23.65
CA SER A 216 57.97 -39.28 24.61
C SER A 216 56.89 -39.44 25.69
N ARG A 217 57.25 -40.01 26.84
CA ARG A 217 56.36 -40.13 28.01
C ARG A 217 56.12 -38.76 28.66
N VAL A 218 55.03 -38.10 28.30
CA VAL A 218 54.54 -36.90 29.01
C VAL A 218 54.05 -37.31 30.40
N SER A 219 54.48 -36.58 31.44
CA SER A 219 54.12 -36.87 32.83
C SER A 219 52.60 -36.81 33.06
N SER A 220 52.06 -37.75 33.84
CA SER A 220 50.62 -37.91 34.08
C SER A 220 49.94 -36.65 34.62
N LYS A 221 50.65 -35.85 35.43
CA LYS A 221 50.15 -34.54 35.92
C LYS A 221 49.86 -33.54 34.79
N ILE A 222 50.61 -33.59 33.68
CA ILE A 222 50.40 -32.71 32.52
C ILE A 222 49.17 -33.16 31.73
N GLN A 223 48.98 -34.48 31.54
CA GLN A 223 47.77 -35.02 30.90
C GLN A 223 46.50 -34.75 31.73
N GLN A 224 46.60 -34.79 33.06
CA GLN A 224 45.47 -34.50 33.95
C GLN A 224 45.05 -33.01 33.88
N LEU A 225 46.02 -32.09 33.75
CA LEU A 225 45.79 -30.65 33.55
C LEU A 225 45.24 -30.31 32.15
N LEU A 226 45.69 -31.03 31.12
CA LEU A 226 45.14 -30.91 29.76
C LEU A 226 43.68 -31.39 29.68
N ASN A 227 43.29 -32.38 30.49
CA ASN A 227 41.92 -32.88 30.52
C ASN A 227 40.94 -31.95 31.25
N THR A 228 41.37 -31.24 32.30
CA THR A 228 40.51 -30.25 33.01
C THR A 228 40.33 -28.94 32.25
N LEU A 229 41.22 -28.62 31.29
CA LEU A 229 41.12 -27.45 30.41
C LEU A 229 40.30 -27.69 29.13
N ARG A 230 39.84 -28.93 28.86
CA ARG A 230 38.91 -29.19 27.76
C ARG A 230 37.53 -28.63 28.10
N ARG A 231 37.19 -27.48 27.49
CA ARG A 231 35.80 -26.99 27.43
C ARG A 231 34.88 -28.16 27.02
N PRO A 232 33.75 -28.40 27.71
CA PRO A 232 32.80 -29.41 27.27
C PRO A 232 32.35 -29.05 25.85
N LYS A 233 32.44 -30.01 24.92
CA LYS A 233 31.88 -29.86 23.59
C LYS A 233 30.38 -29.65 23.78
N ARG A 234 29.88 -28.46 23.44
CA ARG A 234 28.44 -28.28 23.23
C ARG A 234 28.07 -29.20 22.07
N PRO A 235 27.04 -30.06 22.19
CA PRO A 235 26.58 -30.83 21.06
C PRO A 235 26.17 -29.89 19.91
N PRO A 236 26.37 -30.28 18.65
CA PRO A 236 25.99 -29.48 17.50
C PRO A 236 24.49 -29.18 17.54
N LEU A 237 24.08 -28.03 16.99
CA LEU A 237 22.69 -27.55 17.09
C LEU A 237 21.65 -28.61 16.68
N LYS A 238 21.99 -29.45 15.70
CA LYS A 238 21.16 -30.54 15.17
C LYS A 238 20.64 -31.50 16.25
N GLU A 239 21.42 -31.78 17.29
CA GLU A 239 21.01 -32.69 18.39
C GLU A 239 19.97 -32.08 19.35
N PHE A 240 19.69 -30.78 19.26
CA PHE A 240 18.62 -30.10 20.02
C PHE A 240 17.29 -29.96 19.25
N PHE A 241 17.27 -30.31 17.96
CA PHE A 241 16.14 -30.06 17.05
C PHE A 241 15.79 -31.28 16.19
N VAL A 242 16.16 -32.50 16.62
CA VAL A 242 15.87 -33.73 15.85
C VAL A 242 14.36 -33.91 15.68
N ASP A 243 13.62 -33.79 16.80
CA ASP A 243 12.16 -33.94 16.83
C ASP A 243 11.45 -32.87 15.95
N ASP A 244 11.88 -31.61 16.03
CA ASP A 244 11.30 -30.50 15.24
C ASP A 244 11.59 -30.61 13.73
N PHE A 245 12.72 -31.20 13.32
CA PHE A 245 13.12 -31.25 11.89
C PHE A 245 12.53 -32.42 11.11
N GLU A 246 12.26 -33.56 11.75
CA GLU A 246 11.53 -34.66 11.10
C GLU A 246 10.03 -34.33 10.96
N GLU A 247 9.42 -33.68 11.97
CA GLU A 247 8.04 -33.18 11.89
C GLU A 247 7.85 -32.09 10.82
N LEU A 248 8.89 -31.33 10.50
CA LEU A 248 8.89 -30.35 9.39
C LEU A 248 9.10 -30.97 7.99
N LEU A 249 9.54 -32.23 7.91
CA LEU A 249 9.78 -32.94 6.64
C LEU A 249 8.67 -33.94 6.28
N GLU A 250 7.73 -34.21 7.18
CA GLU A 250 6.46 -34.80 6.79
C GLU A 250 5.74 -33.87 5.81
N VAL A 251 5.69 -34.29 4.54
CA VAL A 251 4.79 -33.69 3.55
C VAL A 251 3.38 -33.85 4.12
N GLN A 252 2.82 -32.76 4.65
CA GLN A 252 1.46 -32.73 5.18
C GLN A 252 0.51 -33.27 4.12
N GLN A 253 0.09 -34.52 4.29
CA GLN A 253 -0.92 -35.11 3.42
C GLN A 253 -2.19 -34.28 3.63
N PRO A 254 -2.74 -33.65 2.58
CA PRO A 254 -3.91 -32.80 2.74
C PRO A 254 -5.04 -33.66 3.32
N ASP A 255 -5.61 -33.21 4.45
CA ASP A 255 -6.65 -33.91 5.18
C ASP A 255 -7.71 -34.45 4.19
N PRO A 256 -8.01 -35.76 4.17
CA PRO A 256 -9.02 -36.29 3.26
C PRO A 256 -10.39 -35.61 3.41
N ASN A 257 -10.69 -35.09 4.62
CA ASN A 257 -11.89 -34.33 4.95
C ASN A 257 -11.79 -32.82 4.63
N GLN A 258 -10.68 -32.36 4.05
CA GLN A 258 -10.53 -30.96 3.64
C GLN A 258 -11.69 -30.53 2.74
N PRO A 259 -12.38 -29.40 3.06
CA PRO A 259 -13.46 -28.87 2.21
C PRO A 259 -13.00 -28.68 0.77
N LYS A 260 -13.83 -29.13 -0.18
CA LYS A 260 -13.57 -29.04 -1.62
C LYS A 260 -14.76 -28.38 -2.33
N PRO A 261 -14.53 -27.59 -3.39
CA PRO A 261 -15.61 -27.07 -4.21
C PRO A 261 -16.44 -28.17 -4.90
N GLU A 262 -17.74 -28.17 -4.66
CA GLU A 262 -18.71 -29.19 -5.09
C GLU A 262 -19.71 -28.64 -6.12
N GLY A 263 -19.94 -27.33 -6.15
CA GLY A 263 -20.93 -26.68 -7.00
C GLY A 263 -20.68 -26.81 -8.51
N SER A 264 -21.65 -26.33 -9.29
CA SER A 264 -21.53 -26.18 -10.74
C SER A 264 -20.40 -25.21 -11.10
N GLN A 265 -19.85 -25.31 -12.31
CA GLN A 265 -18.96 -24.26 -12.83
C GLN A 265 -19.71 -22.92 -12.89
N MET A 266 -19.07 -21.85 -12.42
CA MET A 266 -19.61 -20.50 -12.45
C MET A 266 -19.66 -19.99 -13.90
N ALA A 267 -20.72 -19.29 -14.28
CA ALA A 267 -20.85 -18.66 -15.59
C ALA A 267 -20.26 -17.23 -15.61
N VAL A 268 -20.00 -16.71 -16.82
CA VAL A 268 -19.66 -15.29 -17.01
C VAL A 268 -20.91 -14.45 -16.74
N LEU A 269 -20.86 -13.62 -15.69
CA LEU A 269 -21.90 -12.67 -15.35
C LEU A 269 -21.78 -11.42 -16.23
N LYS A 270 -22.83 -11.09 -16.99
CA LYS A 270 -22.88 -9.87 -17.79
C LYS A 270 -23.61 -8.78 -17.01
N GLY A 271 -23.01 -7.59 -16.94
CA GLY A 271 -23.72 -6.38 -16.55
C GLY A 271 -24.78 -6.01 -17.59
N GLU A 272 -25.67 -5.10 -17.22
CA GLU A 272 -26.64 -4.53 -18.16
C GLU A 272 -25.94 -3.86 -19.35
N PRO A 273 -26.58 -3.77 -20.53
CA PRO A 273 -26.03 -3.03 -21.65
C PRO A 273 -25.77 -1.56 -21.27
N LEU A 274 -24.64 -1.02 -21.71
CA LEU A 274 -24.39 0.41 -21.65
C LEU A 274 -25.33 1.10 -22.64
N ALA A 275 -26.11 2.07 -22.18
CA ALA A 275 -27.11 2.74 -22.99
C ALA A 275 -26.45 3.55 -24.12
N ALA A 276 -26.83 3.26 -25.37
CA ALA A 276 -26.42 4.03 -26.54
C ALA A 276 -27.18 5.37 -26.61
N SER A 277 -26.97 6.25 -25.64
CA SER A 277 -27.61 7.56 -25.58
C SER A 277 -26.96 8.53 -26.55
N SER A 278 -27.70 8.97 -27.56
CA SER A 278 -27.30 10.05 -28.48
C SER A 278 -27.17 11.42 -27.80
N ALA A 279 -27.51 11.53 -26.51
CA ALA A 279 -27.37 12.76 -25.71
C ALA A 279 -26.06 12.82 -24.90
N TRP A 280 -25.25 11.76 -24.85
CA TRP A 280 -23.98 11.79 -24.14
C TRP A 280 -22.87 12.45 -24.97
N PRO A 281 -22.00 13.28 -24.36
CA PRO A 281 -20.87 13.90 -25.07
C PRO A 281 -19.92 12.85 -25.67
N PRO A 282 -19.40 13.06 -26.89
CA PRO A 282 -18.51 12.11 -27.58
C PRO A 282 -17.11 12.01 -26.93
N SER A 283 -16.76 12.96 -26.07
CA SER A 283 -15.58 12.89 -25.21
C SER A 283 -15.76 13.79 -23.98
N LEU A 284 -14.97 13.55 -22.94
CA LEU A 284 -14.97 14.38 -21.73
C LEU A 284 -14.50 15.82 -22.02
N LEU A 285 -13.67 16.02 -23.04
CA LEU A 285 -13.25 17.35 -23.51
C LEU A 285 -14.38 18.08 -24.26
N ALA A 286 -15.18 17.35 -25.04
CA ALA A 286 -16.39 17.89 -25.65
C ALA A 286 -17.40 18.35 -24.57
N ALA A 287 -17.61 17.55 -23.52
CA ALA A 287 -18.42 17.93 -22.36
C ALA A 287 -17.91 19.21 -21.70
N LEU A 288 -16.61 19.28 -21.39
CA LEU A 288 -16.01 20.48 -20.77
C LEU A 288 -16.17 21.73 -21.67
N ARG A 289 -15.95 21.61 -22.98
CA ARG A 289 -16.16 22.70 -23.95
C ARG A 289 -17.61 23.16 -23.98
N GLN A 290 -18.55 22.22 -24.00
CA GLN A 290 -20.00 22.48 -24.00
C GLN A 290 -20.42 23.22 -22.73
N TRP A 291 -20.09 22.71 -21.55
CA TRP A 291 -20.47 23.35 -20.27
C TRP A 291 -19.71 24.66 -20.02
N GLY A 292 -18.44 24.73 -20.44
CA GLY A 292 -17.60 25.92 -20.34
C GLY A 292 -18.06 27.09 -21.20
N THR A 293 -18.88 26.85 -22.23
CA THR A 293 -19.41 27.88 -23.14
C THR A 293 -20.91 28.15 -22.94
N THR A 294 -21.73 27.10 -22.79
CA THR A 294 -23.19 27.24 -22.61
C THR A 294 -23.59 27.57 -21.17
N GLN A 295 -22.86 27.06 -20.17
CA GLN A 295 -23.16 27.25 -18.74
C GLN A 295 -21.96 27.75 -17.93
N PRO A 296 -21.25 28.82 -18.36
CA PRO A 296 -19.96 29.23 -17.80
C PRO A 296 -20.00 29.65 -16.32
N ARG A 297 -21.19 29.99 -15.81
CA ARG A 297 -21.44 30.38 -14.41
C ARG A 297 -21.77 29.21 -13.50
N ALA A 298 -22.12 28.03 -14.02
CA ALA A 298 -22.46 26.87 -13.21
C ALA A 298 -21.25 26.42 -12.37
N PRO A 299 -21.44 26.09 -11.08
CA PRO A 299 -20.36 25.61 -10.22
C PRO A 299 -19.94 24.20 -10.66
N CYS A 300 -18.64 23.99 -10.79
CA CYS A 300 -18.03 22.70 -11.11
C CYS A 300 -17.41 22.08 -9.84
N LEU A 301 -16.62 22.86 -9.10
CA LEU A 301 -15.89 22.39 -7.93
C LEU A 301 -15.77 23.49 -6.87
N THR A 302 -16.08 23.16 -5.61
CA THR A 302 -15.81 24.00 -4.43
C THR A 302 -14.75 23.33 -3.56
N ALA A 303 -13.66 24.05 -3.30
CA ALA A 303 -12.63 23.68 -2.34
C ALA A 303 -12.92 24.26 -0.95
N LEU A 304 -12.51 23.54 0.09
CA LEU A 304 -12.67 23.93 1.49
C LEU A 304 -11.29 24.09 2.17
N ASP A 305 -11.20 24.98 3.16
CA ASP A 305 -10.05 25.05 4.07
C ASP A 305 -10.18 24.10 5.26
N THR A 306 -9.19 24.12 6.15
CA THR A 306 -9.16 23.36 7.41
C THR A 306 -10.18 23.82 8.46
N ALA A 307 -10.84 24.97 8.26
CA ALA A 307 -11.99 25.40 9.05
C ALA A 307 -13.34 24.98 8.40
N GLY A 308 -13.30 24.37 7.21
CA GLY A 308 -14.47 23.97 6.45
C GLY A 308 -15.19 25.13 5.77
N LYS A 309 -14.57 26.28 5.61
CA LYS A 309 -15.09 27.40 4.82
C LYS A 309 -14.72 27.20 3.35
N ALA A 310 -15.59 27.63 2.44
CA ALA A 310 -15.30 27.60 1.01
C ALA A 310 -14.20 28.62 0.67
N THR A 311 -13.06 28.14 0.17
CA THR A 311 -11.93 28.98 -0.25
C THR A 311 -12.08 29.47 -1.69
N CYS A 312 -12.54 28.59 -2.57
CA CYS A 312 -12.72 28.85 -3.98
C CYS A 312 -13.87 28.01 -4.54
N THR A 313 -14.69 28.61 -5.40
CA THR A 313 -15.60 27.87 -6.28
C THR A 313 -15.19 28.11 -7.74
N LEU A 314 -14.73 27.02 -8.37
CA LEU A 314 -14.42 26.94 -9.79
C LEU A 314 -15.72 26.70 -10.56
N THR A 315 -16.03 27.58 -11.51
CA THR A 315 -17.16 27.41 -12.43
C THR A 315 -16.69 26.74 -13.72
N TYR A 316 -17.59 26.13 -14.48
CA TYR A 316 -17.25 25.48 -15.76
C TYR A 316 -16.53 26.42 -16.74
N GLY A 317 -16.96 27.69 -16.84
CA GLY A 317 -16.29 28.68 -17.67
C GLY A 317 -14.88 29.07 -17.17
N LYS A 318 -14.64 29.03 -15.85
CA LYS A 318 -13.30 29.22 -15.27
C LYS A 318 -12.40 27.99 -15.48
N LEU A 319 -12.94 26.77 -15.39
CA LEU A 319 -12.20 25.55 -15.69
C LEU A 319 -11.76 25.55 -17.16
N TRP A 320 -12.71 25.66 -18.08
CA TRP A 320 -12.45 25.76 -19.53
C TRP A 320 -11.42 26.83 -19.88
N SER A 321 -11.63 28.07 -19.45
CA SER A 321 -10.73 29.18 -19.80
C SER A 321 -9.35 29.13 -19.12
N ARG A 322 -9.18 28.44 -17.98
CA ARG A 322 -7.88 28.22 -17.35
C ARG A 322 -7.13 27.05 -17.98
N SER A 323 -7.82 25.93 -18.21
CA SER A 323 -7.22 24.76 -18.86
C SER A 323 -6.81 25.04 -20.30
N LEU A 324 -7.59 25.83 -21.07
CA LEU A 324 -7.15 26.32 -22.40
C LEU A 324 -5.87 27.16 -22.34
N LYS A 325 -5.73 28.07 -21.38
CA LYS A 325 -4.52 28.90 -21.22
C LYS A 325 -3.31 28.05 -20.86
N LEU A 326 -3.50 27.07 -19.98
CA LEU A 326 -2.46 26.13 -19.62
C LEU A 326 -2.06 25.27 -20.83
N ALA A 327 -3.01 24.66 -21.53
CA ALA A 327 -2.76 23.85 -22.72
C ALA A 327 -1.97 24.62 -23.80
N TYR A 328 -2.41 25.84 -24.12
CA TYR A 328 -1.69 26.72 -25.05
C TYR A 328 -0.26 27.02 -24.58
N THR A 329 -0.08 27.29 -23.28
CA THR A 329 1.25 27.57 -22.71
C THR A 329 2.16 26.33 -22.80
N LEU A 330 1.67 25.15 -22.43
CA LEU A 330 2.42 23.89 -22.49
C LEU A 330 2.91 23.54 -23.90
N LEU A 331 2.09 23.80 -24.93
CA LEU A 331 2.42 23.48 -26.32
C LEU A 331 3.26 24.55 -27.05
N ASN A 332 3.24 25.81 -26.59
CA ASN A 332 3.83 26.93 -27.36
C ASN A 332 4.88 27.74 -26.59
N LYS A 333 4.88 27.71 -25.25
CA LYS A 333 5.67 28.60 -24.39
C LYS A 333 6.03 27.95 -23.05
N LEU A 334 7.08 27.14 -23.04
CA LEU A 334 7.78 26.85 -21.80
C LEU A 334 8.60 28.07 -21.34
N THR A 335 8.83 28.19 -20.04
CA THR A 335 9.40 29.40 -19.42
C THR A 335 10.82 29.71 -19.85
N ASN A 336 11.59 28.71 -20.29
CA ASN A 336 12.97 28.84 -20.73
C ASN A 336 13.10 28.62 -22.24
N LYS A 337 13.77 29.53 -22.95
CA LYS A 337 13.97 29.47 -24.42
C LYS A 337 14.72 28.23 -24.93
N ASN A 338 15.37 27.49 -24.04
CA ASN A 338 16.22 26.33 -24.37
C ASN A 338 15.55 24.98 -24.03
N GLU A 339 14.33 24.97 -23.46
CA GLU A 339 13.62 23.73 -23.17
C GLU A 339 12.88 23.23 -24.42
N PRO A 340 12.93 21.92 -24.73
CA PRO A 340 12.19 21.36 -25.86
C PRO A 340 10.68 21.50 -25.62
N LEU A 341 9.96 21.99 -26.62
CA LEU A 341 8.50 22.06 -26.60
C LEU A 341 7.91 20.66 -26.42
N LEU A 342 6.92 20.55 -25.54
CA LEU A 342 6.18 19.30 -25.32
C LEU A 342 5.41 18.92 -26.59
N LYS A 343 5.30 17.60 -26.84
CA LYS A 343 4.54 17.05 -27.95
C LYS A 343 3.34 16.24 -27.44
N PRO A 344 2.28 16.10 -28.25
CA PRO A 344 1.22 15.11 -27.98
C PRO A 344 1.80 13.75 -27.58
N GLY A 345 1.25 13.16 -26.53
CA GLY A 345 1.75 11.93 -25.91
C GLY A 345 2.87 12.13 -24.88
N ASP A 346 3.34 13.36 -24.60
CA ASP A 346 4.29 13.61 -23.51
C ASP A 346 3.65 13.53 -22.12
N ARG A 347 4.36 12.86 -21.21
CA ARG A 347 3.90 12.58 -19.84
C ARG A 347 4.33 13.72 -18.92
N VAL A 348 3.40 14.23 -18.12
CA VAL A 348 3.62 15.39 -17.25
C VAL A 348 3.16 15.07 -15.82
N ALA A 349 4.06 15.19 -14.85
CA ALA A 349 3.71 14.96 -13.45
C ALA A 349 2.79 16.07 -12.92
N LEU A 350 1.72 15.70 -12.21
CA LEU A 350 0.86 16.66 -11.51
C LEU A 350 1.14 16.57 -10.01
N VAL A 351 1.76 17.61 -9.45
CA VAL A 351 2.22 17.67 -8.05
C VAL A 351 1.42 18.72 -7.29
N PHE A 352 0.29 18.29 -6.72
CA PHE A 352 -0.65 19.16 -6.01
C PHE A 352 -1.02 18.58 -4.63
N PRO A 353 -1.12 19.43 -3.59
CA PRO A 353 -1.52 18.99 -2.26
C PRO A 353 -3.03 18.70 -2.21
N ASN A 354 -3.46 17.84 -1.29
CA ASN A 354 -4.89 17.48 -1.14
C ASN A 354 -5.79 18.65 -0.67
N SER A 355 -5.23 19.83 -0.43
CA SER A 355 -5.93 21.09 -0.18
C SER A 355 -6.23 21.89 -1.46
N ASP A 356 -5.68 21.52 -2.62
CA ASP A 356 -5.83 22.26 -3.88
C ASP A 356 -6.40 21.38 -5.03
N PRO A 357 -7.66 20.92 -4.89
CA PRO A 357 -8.34 20.19 -5.97
C PRO A 357 -8.61 21.09 -7.18
N VAL A 358 -8.66 22.42 -7.00
CA VAL A 358 -9.01 23.39 -8.04
C VAL A 358 -7.89 23.51 -9.06
N MET A 359 -6.65 23.74 -8.63
CA MET A 359 -5.53 23.84 -9.58
C MET A 359 -5.13 22.48 -10.13
N PHE A 360 -5.29 21.39 -9.37
CA PHE A 360 -5.18 20.04 -9.92
C PHE A 360 -6.16 19.79 -11.07
N THR A 361 -7.44 20.11 -10.88
CA THR A 361 -8.47 19.92 -11.93
C THR A 361 -8.14 20.75 -13.17
N VAL A 362 -7.72 22.01 -12.98
CA VAL A 362 -7.25 22.87 -14.08
C VAL A 362 -6.04 22.25 -14.80
N ALA A 363 -5.08 21.68 -14.06
CA ALA A 363 -3.89 21.03 -14.60
C ALA A 363 -4.22 19.78 -15.42
N PHE A 364 -5.05 18.89 -14.86
CA PHE A 364 -5.47 17.65 -15.48
C PHE A 364 -6.15 17.91 -16.84
N TYR A 365 -7.16 18.78 -16.86
CA TYR A 365 -7.82 19.17 -18.12
C TYR A 365 -6.93 20.01 -19.05
N GLY A 366 -5.95 20.74 -18.50
CA GLY A 366 -4.96 21.48 -19.29
C GLY A 366 -4.01 20.55 -20.05
N CYS A 367 -3.58 19.44 -19.43
CA CYS A 367 -2.81 18.41 -20.10
C CYS A 367 -3.65 17.70 -21.18
N LEU A 368 -4.88 17.28 -20.86
CA LEU A 368 -5.75 16.61 -21.85
C LEU A 368 -6.06 17.50 -23.07
N LEU A 369 -6.29 18.81 -22.88
CA LEU A 369 -6.50 19.77 -23.98
C LEU A 369 -5.21 20.08 -24.78
N ALA A 370 -4.05 19.66 -24.28
CA ALA A 370 -2.76 19.72 -24.96
C ALA A 370 -2.33 18.36 -25.54
N GLU A 371 -3.20 17.33 -25.49
CA GLU A 371 -2.88 15.94 -25.84
C GLU A 371 -1.70 15.36 -25.02
N LEU A 372 -1.46 15.90 -23.82
CA LEU A 372 -0.43 15.45 -22.88
C LEU A 372 -1.03 14.48 -21.86
N VAL A 373 -0.21 13.55 -21.39
CA VAL A 373 -0.61 12.48 -20.46
C VAL A 373 -0.31 12.92 -19.01
N PRO A 374 -1.28 13.42 -18.23
CA PRO A 374 -1.07 13.70 -16.82
C PRO A 374 -0.74 12.42 -16.04
N VAL A 375 0.24 12.55 -15.13
CA VAL A 375 0.63 11.54 -14.15
C VAL A 375 0.43 12.14 -12.75
N PRO A 376 -0.75 12.01 -12.13
CA PRO A 376 -0.99 12.48 -10.77
C PRO A 376 -0.10 11.75 -9.76
N ILE A 377 0.62 12.49 -8.93
CA ILE A 377 1.48 11.92 -7.87
C ILE A 377 1.27 12.64 -6.52
N GLU A 378 1.74 12.03 -5.43
CA GLU A 378 1.80 12.71 -4.14
C GLU A 378 2.88 13.78 -4.09
N VAL A 379 2.67 14.78 -3.23
CA VAL A 379 3.66 15.82 -2.96
C VAL A 379 4.84 15.20 -2.20
N PRO A 380 6.08 15.24 -2.74
CA PRO A 380 7.24 14.62 -2.09
C PRO A 380 7.75 15.49 -0.92
N LEU A 381 7.10 15.37 0.23
CA LEU A 381 7.40 16.15 1.44
C LEU A 381 8.78 15.86 2.06
N THR A 382 9.45 14.76 1.67
CA THR A 382 10.80 14.42 2.15
C THR A 382 11.71 13.93 1.02
N ARG A 383 13.03 14.12 1.17
CA ARG A 383 14.03 13.72 0.16
C ARG A 383 14.51 12.27 0.26
N LYS A 384 14.18 11.56 1.34
CA LYS A 384 14.79 10.26 1.69
C LYS A 384 13.78 9.13 1.92
N ASP A 385 12.48 9.40 1.84
CA ASP A 385 11.49 8.34 1.93
C ASP A 385 11.63 7.34 0.75
N ALA A 386 11.39 6.06 1.05
CA ALA A 386 11.41 4.99 0.06
C ALA A 386 10.24 5.12 -0.92
N GLY A 387 9.07 5.57 -0.46
CA GLY A 387 7.90 5.84 -1.31
C GLY A 387 8.20 6.92 -2.35
N SER A 388 8.89 8.00 -1.95
CA SER A 388 9.35 9.04 -2.88
C SER A 388 10.31 8.48 -3.94
N GLN A 389 11.29 7.65 -3.57
CA GLN A 389 12.21 7.01 -4.53
C GLN A 389 11.47 6.12 -5.55
N GLN A 390 10.44 5.39 -5.12
CA GLN A 390 9.63 4.52 -5.98
C GLN A 390 8.75 5.31 -6.96
N VAL A 391 8.19 6.45 -6.54
CA VAL A 391 7.56 7.42 -7.47
C VAL A 391 8.58 7.95 -8.47
N GLY A 392 9.82 8.22 -8.05
CA GLY A 392 10.91 8.61 -8.95
C GLY A 392 11.17 7.60 -10.07
N PHE A 393 11.21 6.30 -9.73
CA PHE A 393 11.35 5.22 -10.71
C PHE A 393 10.19 5.20 -11.72
N LEU A 394 8.94 5.39 -11.26
CA LEU A 394 7.79 5.51 -12.15
C LEU A 394 7.92 6.72 -13.09
N LEU A 395 8.31 7.89 -12.57
CA LEU A 395 8.49 9.09 -13.39
C LEU A 395 9.60 8.91 -14.44
N GLY A 396 10.69 8.23 -14.08
CA GLY A 396 11.75 7.84 -15.02
C GLY A 396 11.26 6.86 -16.09
N SER A 397 10.50 5.84 -15.71
CA SER A 397 9.88 4.87 -16.63
C SER A 397 8.85 5.52 -17.56
N CYS A 398 8.13 6.53 -17.06
CA CYS A 398 7.23 7.36 -17.84
C CYS A 398 7.96 8.43 -18.66
N GLY A 399 9.28 8.55 -18.58
CA GLY A 399 10.05 9.59 -19.28
C GLY A 399 9.52 11.00 -19.00
N VAL A 400 9.17 11.30 -17.75
CA VAL A 400 8.64 12.61 -17.35
C VAL A 400 9.79 13.60 -17.16
N ALA A 401 9.72 14.74 -17.85
CA ALA A 401 10.67 15.84 -17.73
C ALA A 401 10.07 17.12 -17.12
N LEU A 402 8.75 17.21 -17.01
CA LEU A 402 8.03 18.38 -16.49
C LEU A 402 7.08 18.00 -15.35
N ALA A 403 7.10 18.79 -14.27
CA ALA A 403 6.12 18.74 -13.19
C ALA A 403 5.32 20.05 -13.10
N LEU A 404 3.98 19.94 -13.07
CA LEU A 404 3.08 21.06 -12.82
C LEU A 404 2.75 21.15 -11.33
N THR A 405 2.76 22.37 -10.80
CA THR A 405 2.44 22.64 -9.40
C THR A 405 1.92 24.07 -9.21
N THR A 406 1.61 24.48 -7.98
CA THR A 406 1.28 25.86 -7.61
C THR A 406 2.40 26.53 -6.83
N ASP A 407 2.44 27.86 -6.78
CA ASP A 407 3.43 28.64 -6.01
C ASP A 407 3.46 28.22 -4.53
N ALA A 408 2.27 28.07 -3.93
CA ALA A 408 2.11 27.60 -2.56
C ALA A 408 2.68 26.19 -2.34
N CYS A 409 2.42 25.26 -3.27
CA CYS A 409 2.97 23.90 -3.20
C CYS A 409 4.49 23.91 -3.43
N GLN A 410 4.99 24.63 -4.44
CA GLN A 410 6.40 24.71 -4.77
C GLN A 410 7.22 25.29 -3.61
N LYS A 411 6.68 26.24 -2.84
CA LYS A 411 7.29 26.78 -1.61
C LYS A 411 7.37 25.75 -0.48
N GLY A 412 6.38 24.86 -0.37
CA GLY A 412 6.37 23.76 0.59
C GLY A 412 7.28 22.56 0.23
N LEU A 413 7.74 22.46 -1.01
CA LEU A 413 8.68 21.40 -1.42
C LEU A 413 10.08 21.59 -0.78
N PRO A 414 10.78 20.50 -0.41
CA PRO A 414 12.16 20.56 0.06
C PRO A 414 13.07 21.35 -0.88
N LYS A 415 13.89 22.28 -0.34
CA LYS A 415 14.74 23.19 -1.13
C LYS A 415 16.23 22.84 -1.12
N ALA A 416 16.91 22.96 -2.26
CA ALA A 416 18.36 22.87 -2.34
C ALA A 416 19.03 24.04 -1.59
N GLN A 417 20.36 23.99 -1.40
CA GLN A 417 21.12 25.11 -0.84
C GLN A 417 21.02 26.38 -1.71
N THR A 418 20.73 26.22 -3.01
CA THR A 418 20.47 27.28 -3.99
C THR A 418 19.07 27.91 -3.88
N GLY A 419 18.18 27.39 -3.01
CA GLY A 419 16.79 27.85 -2.87
C GLY A 419 15.80 27.25 -3.87
N GLU A 420 16.28 26.59 -4.92
CA GLU A 420 15.46 25.84 -5.88
C GLU A 420 14.83 24.59 -5.26
N VAL A 421 13.87 23.96 -5.94
CA VAL A 421 13.33 22.65 -5.51
C VAL A 421 14.47 21.63 -5.52
N ALA A 422 14.66 20.92 -4.41
CA ALA A 422 15.72 19.94 -4.29
C ALA A 422 15.52 18.77 -5.26
N THR A 423 16.61 18.27 -5.83
CA THR A 423 16.60 16.99 -6.53
C THR A 423 16.23 15.86 -5.56
N PHE A 424 15.31 14.99 -5.99
CA PHE A 424 14.89 13.83 -5.24
C PHE A 424 15.68 12.61 -5.72
N LYS A 425 16.16 11.78 -4.80
CA LYS A 425 16.94 10.60 -5.17
C LYS A 425 16.07 9.65 -6.00
N GLY A 426 16.59 9.18 -7.13
CA GLY A 426 15.89 8.25 -8.02
C GLY A 426 14.82 8.88 -8.91
N TRP A 427 14.61 10.20 -8.84
CA TRP A 427 13.74 10.92 -9.79
C TRP A 427 14.54 11.30 -11.05
N PRO A 428 13.89 11.39 -12.23
CA PRO A 428 14.48 12.04 -13.40
C PRO A 428 14.73 13.54 -13.12
N PRO A 429 15.56 14.22 -13.93
CA PRO A 429 15.62 15.68 -13.90
C PRO A 429 14.25 16.26 -14.29
N LEU A 430 13.69 17.14 -13.45
CA LEU A 430 12.39 17.76 -13.67
C LEU A 430 12.50 19.28 -13.72
N THR A 431 12.00 19.88 -14.80
CA THR A 431 11.58 21.28 -14.79
C THR A 431 10.28 21.40 -13.99
N TRP A 432 10.16 22.46 -13.19
CA TRP A 432 8.97 22.74 -12.39
C TRP A 432 8.22 23.97 -12.94
N LEU A 433 6.97 23.79 -13.37
CA LEU A 433 6.12 24.87 -13.87
C LEU A 433 5.00 25.21 -12.87
N VAL A 434 4.96 26.48 -12.49
CA VAL A 434 3.96 27.05 -11.57
C VAL A 434 2.76 27.57 -12.37
N ILE A 435 1.58 26.96 -12.19
CA ILE A 435 0.41 27.19 -13.06
C ILE A 435 -0.65 28.16 -12.51
N ASP A 436 -0.52 28.62 -11.27
CA ASP A 436 -1.35 29.68 -10.67
C ASP A 436 -0.76 31.10 -10.88
N GLY A 437 0.44 31.19 -11.44
CA GLY A 437 1.13 32.45 -11.75
C GLY A 437 0.54 33.24 -12.93
N LYS A 438 0.90 34.53 -13.03
CA LYS A 438 0.48 35.43 -14.11
C LYS A 438 1.11 35.11 -15.48
N HIS A 439 2.02 34.14 -15.55
CA HIS A 439 2.84 33.83 -16.72
C HIS A 439 2.14 32.97 -17.78
N LEU A 440 0.98 32.37 -17.45
CA LEU A 440 0.19 31.61 -18.43
C LEU A 440 -0.31 32.53 -19.56
N THR A 441 0.05 32.20 -20.79
CA THR A 441 -0.31 33.02 -21.96
C THR A 441 -1.75 32.76 -22.38
N LYS A 442 -2.48 33.83 -22.73
CA LYS A 442 -3.81 33.70 -23.33
C LYS A 442 -3.66 33.21 -24.78
N PRO A 443 -4.36 32.14 -25.19
CA PRO A 443 -4.34 31.71 -26.59
C PRO A 443 -4.86 32.83 -27.53
N PRO A 444 -4.34 32.90 -28.76
CA PRO A 444 -4.96 33.61 -29.88
C PRO A 444 -6.42 33.17 -30.10
N LYS A 445 -7.25 34.01 -30.77
CA LYS A 445 -8.68 33.70 -30.99
C LYS A 445 -8.91 32.54 -31.97
N ASP A 446 -7.95 32.36 -32.86
CA ASP A 446 -7.84 31.35 -33.90
C ASP A 446 -7.25 30.02 -33.37
N TRP A 447 -6.53 30.05 -32.24
CA TRP A 447 -6.01 28.83 -31.63
C TRP A 447 -7.13 28.04 -30.95
N HIS A 448 -7.28 26.80 -31.38
CA HIS A 448 -8.19 25.81 -30.81
C HIS A 448 -7.40 24.55 -30.45
N PRO A 449 -7.68 23.90 -29.31
CA PRO A 449 -7.11 22.59 -29.02
C PRO A 449 -7.61 21.59 -30.06
N LEU A 450 -6.77 20.62 -30.41
CA LEU A 450 -7.17 19.46 -31.18
C LEU A 450 -8.18 18.66 -30.33
N ALA A 451 -9.44 18.69 -30.73
CA ALA A 451 -10.49 17.93 -30.07
C ALA A 451 -10.49 16.52 -30.65
N GLN A 452 -9.69 15.61 -30.07
CA GLN A 452 -9.77 14.19 -30.41
C GLN A 452 -11.04 13.56 -29.81
N ASP A 453 -11.62 12.64 -30.58
CA ASP A 453 -12.61 11.69 -30.11
C ASP A 453 -11.98 10.67 -29.14
N ALA A 454 -12.79 9.82 -28.52
CA ALA A 454 -12.34 8.83 -27.54
C ALA A 454 -11.51 7.69 -28.17
N GLY A 455 -10.24 7.96 -28.46
CA GLY A 455 -9.29 7.02 -29.05
C GLY A 455 -8.63 6.04 -28.07
N ALA A 456 -7.85 5.10 -28.61
CA ALA A 456 -7.12 4.10 -27.84
C ALA A 456 -5.83 4.62 -27.16
N GLY A 457 -5.40 5.86 -27.44
CA GLY A 457 -4.24 6.48 -26.80
C GLY A 457 -4.43 6.70 -25.30
N THR A 458 -3.34 6.66 -24.53
CA THR A 458 -3.34 6.89 -23.08
C THR A 458 -3.79 8.31 -22.76
N ALA A 459 -4.90 8.44 -22.03
CA ALA A 459 -5.39 9.72 -21.51
C ALA A 459 -4.68 10.14 -20.22
N TYR A 460 -4.43 9.21 -19.30
CA TYR A 460 -3.67 9.48 -18.06
C TYR A 460 -3.01 8.22 -17.52
N ILE A 461 -2.07 8.38 -16.59
CA ILE A 461 -1.43 7.28 -15.88
C ILE A 461 -1.68 7.45 -14.38
N GLU A 462 -2.38 6.51 -13.77
CA GLU A 462 -2.62 6.46 -12.32
C GLU A 462 -1.55 5.57 -11.67
N TYR A 463 -0.92 6.03 -10.58
CA TYR A 463 0.11 5.21 -9.93
C TYR A 463 -0.47 4.28 -8.86
N LYS A 464 -0.02 3.02 -8.90
CA LYS A 464 -0.31 1.99 -7.89
C LYS A 464 0.99 1.59 -7.21
N THR A 465 0.98 1.46 -5.89
CA THR A 465 2.09 0.87 -5.12
C THR A 465 1.68 -0.49 -4.60
N GLY A 466 2.41 -1.54 -4.98
CA GLY A 466 2.16 -2.91 -4.53
C GLY A 466 2.77 -3.24 -3.17
N LYS A 467 2.47 -4.44 -2.65
CA LYS A 467 2.93 -4.97 -1.35
C LYS A 467 4.45 -4.86 -1.10
N GLU A 468 5.26 -5.13 -2.12
CA GLU A 468 6.73 -5.04 -2.10
C GLU A 468 7.25 -3.58 -2.06
N GLY A 469 6.36 -2.59 -2.07
CA GLY A 469 6.70 -1.16 -2.19
C GLY A 469 7.03 -0.73 -3.62
N SER A 470 7.02 -1.64 -4.60
CA SER A 470 7.18 -1.32 -6.02
C SER A 470 6.04 -0.43 -6.50
N THR A 471 6.35 0.60 -7.30
CA THR A 471 5.34 1.48 -7.89
C THR A 471 5.26 1.29 -9.40
N VAL A 472 4.03 1.09 -9.89
CA VAL A 472 3.70 0.88 -11.30
C VAL A 472 2.70 1.94 -11.77
N GLY A 473 2.75 2.29 -13.06
CA GLY A 473 1.80 3.22 -13.68
C GLY A 473 0.74 2.47 -14.44
N VAL A 474 -0.53 2.62 -14.06
CA VAL A 474 -1.68 2.06 -14.76
C VAL A 474 -2.13 3.06 -15.82
N ALA A 475 -1.95 2.71 -17.09
CA ALA A 475 -2.29 3.57 -18.23
C ALA A 475 -3.77 3.40 -18.60
N VAL A 476 -4.53 4.49 -18.56
CA VAL A 476 -5.97 4.52 -18.90
C VAL A 476 -6.13 5.25 -20.24
N SER A 477 -6.81 4.63 -21.21
CA SER A 477 -7.02 5.23 -22.54
C SER A 477 -8.14 6.28 -22.56
N HIS A 478 -8.22 7.11 -23.60
CA HIS A 478 -9.34 8.03 -23.79
C HIS A 478 -10.68 7.29 -23.94
N ALA A 479 -10.70 6.15 -24.65
CA ALA A 479 -11.83 5.25 -24.74
C ALA A 479 -12.23 4.69 -23.35
N SER A 480 -11.26 4.20 -22.58
CA SER A 480 -11.46 3.67 -21.22
C SER A 480 -12.06 4.72 -20.28
N LEU A 481 -11.49 5.94 -20.30
CA LEU A 481 -11.94 7.08 -19.52
C LEU A 481 -13.40 7.45 -19.85
N LEU A 482 -13.76 7.52 -21.14
CA LEU A 482 -15.14 7.83 -21.54
C LEU A 482 -16.10 6.71 -21.15
N ALA A 483 -15.78 5.45 -21.47
CA ALA A 483 -16.60 4.29 -21.15
C ALA A 483 -16.86 4.17 -19.63
N GLN A 484 -15.85 4.43 -18.80
CA GLN A 484 -15.99 4.47 -17.34
C GLN A 484 -16.93 5.60 -16.89
N CYS A 485 -16.79 6.81 -17.44
CA CYS A 485 -17.69 7.92 -17.10
C CYS A 485 -19.14 7.60 -17.50
N GLN A 486 -19.36 6.99 -18.66
CA GLN A 486 -20.68 6.56 -19.14
C GLN A 486 -21.28 5.46 -18.25
N ALA A 487 -20.50 4.41 -17.93
CA ALA A 487 -20.92 3.33 -17.06
C ALA A 487 -21.25 3.81 -15.64
N LEU A 488 -20.44 4.71 -15.06
CA LEU A 488 -20.72 5.36 -13.78
C LEU A 488 -21.96 6.27 -13.84
N THR A 489 -22.18 6.98 -14.94
CA THR A 489 -23.36 7.85 -15.12
C THR A 489 -24.64 7.04 -15.08
N GLN A 490 -24.69 5.93 -15.81
CA GLN A 490 -25.82 5.01 -15.82
C GLN A 490 -26.00 4.33 -14.45
N ALA A 491 -24.94 3.70 -13.90
CA ALA A 491 -25.03 2.95 -12.65
C ALA A 491 -25.35 3.82 -11.42
N CYS A 492 -24.85 5.06 -11.39
CA CYS A 492 -25.13 6.01 -10.31
C CYS A 492 -26.35 6.89 -10.59
N GLY A 493 -26.95 6.80 -11.79
CA GLY A 493 -28.02 7.69 -12.25
C GLY A 493 -27.67 9.17 -12.10
N TYR A 494 -26.45 9.58 -12.47
CA TYR A 494 -26.02 10.97 -12.29
C TYR A 494 -26.79 11.93 -13.20
N ALA A 495 -27.19 13.07 -12.63
CA ALA A 495 -27.96 14.09 -13.33
C ALA A 495 -27.28 15.48 -13.27
N GLU A 496 -27.65 16.34 -14.21
CA GLU A 496 -27.07 17.68 -14.30
C GLU A 496 -27.39 18.56 -13.09
N ALA A 497 -26.42 19.40 -12.69
CA ALA A 497 -26.48 20.27 -11.52
C ALA A 497 -26.66 19.56 -10.17
N GLU A 498 -26.54 18.23 -10.10
CA GLU A 498 -26.48 17.53 -8.81
C GLU A 498 -25.17 17.85 -8.06
N THR A 499 -25.27 17.91 -6.73
CA THR A 499 -24.12 18.12 -5.85
C THR A 499 -23.59 16.80 -5.29
N LEU A 500 -22.27 16.61 -5.43
CA LEU A 500 -21.49 15.47 -4.97
C LEU A 500 -20.48 15.90 -3.89
N THR A 501 -20.56 15.35 -2.67
CA THR A 501 -19.55 15.58 -1.64
C THR A 501 -18.42 14.55 -1.78
N ASN A 502 -17.21 14.97 -2.14
CA ASN A 502 -16.05 14.07 -2.25
C ASN A 502 -15.13 14.20 -1.03
N VAL A 503 -14.93 13.12 -0.28
CA VAL A 503 -13.96 13.02 0.84
C VAL A 503 -12.69 12.27 0.41
N LEU A 504 -12.72 11.62 -0.76
CA LEU A 504 -11.63 10.82 -1.29
C LEU A 504 -10.57 11.69 -2.00
N ASP A 505 -9.37 11.14 -2.13
CA ASP A 505 -8.30 11.77 -2.91
C ASP A 505 -8.73 11.95 -4.38
N PHE A 506 -8.79 13.20 -4.83
CA PHE A 506 -9.20 13.57 -6.18
C PHE A 506 -8.17 13.19 -7.27
N LYS A 507 -6.98 12.71 -6.89
CA LYS A 507 -5.89 12.38 -7.81
C LYS A 507 -5.90 10.93 -8.30
N ARG A 508 -6.68 10.04 -7.66
CA ARG A 508 -6.69 8.59 -7.90
C ARG A 508 -8.05 7.96 -7.60
N ASP A 509 -8.23 6.69 -7.95
CA ASP A 509 -9.35 5.83 -7.57
C ASP A 509 -10.72 6.52 -7.82
N ALA A 510 -11.75 6.10 -7.07
CA ALA A 510 -13.09 6.67 -7.13
C ALA A 510 -13.14 8.21 -6.91
N GLY A 511 -12.17 8.80 -6.20
CA GLY A 511 -12.11 10.25 -6.01
C GLY A 511 -11.80 11.02 -7.29
N LEU A 512 -10.90 10.50 -8.14
CA LEU A 512 -10.66 10.98 -9.49
C LEU A 512 -11.86 10.64 -10.40
N TRP A 513 -12.25 9.37 -10.45
CA TRP A 513 -13.20 8.88 -11.46
C TRP A 513 -14.60 9.51 -11.32
N HIS A 514 -15.10 9.66 -10.10
CA HIS A 514 -16.38 10.34 -9.85
C HIS A 514 -16.20 11.85 -9.71
N GLY A 515 -15.20 12.32 -8.96
CA GLY A 515 -15.06 13.72 -8.56
C GLY A 515 -14.46 14.65 -9.61
N VAL A 516 -13.61 14.15 -10.52
CA VAL A 516 -12.91 14.97 -11.53
C VAL A 516 -13.36 14.63 -12.95
N LEU A 517 -13.63 13.35 -13.24
CA LEU A 517 -14.01 12.88 -14.58
C LEU A 517 -15.53 12.87 -14.78
N THR A 518 -16.24 11.96 -14.12
CA THR A 518 -17.69 11.74 -14.33
C THR A 518 -18.52 12.97 -13.96
N SER A 519 -18.10 13.73 -12.94
CA SER A 519 -18.74 14.99 -12.53
C SER A 519 -18.79 16.03 -13.65
N VAL A 520 -17.71 16.19 -14.41
CA VAL A 520 -17.61 17.14 -15.52
C VAL A 520 -18.41 16.67 -16.73
N MET A 521 -18.44 15.35 -17.01
CA MET A 521 -19.28 14.83 -18.08
C MET A 521 -20.76 15.19 -17.85
N ASN A 522 -21.23 15.06 -16.60
CA ASN A 522 -22.62 15.28 -16.19
C ASN A 522 -22.93 16.69 -15.70
N ARG A 523 -22.04 17.68 -15.83
CA ARG A 523 -22.27 19.06 -15.31
C ARG A 523 -22.67 19.10 -13.82
N MET A 524 -22.06 18.25 -13.00
CA MET A 524 -22.28 18.20 -11.56
C MET A 524 -21.50 19.29 -10.83
N HIS A 525 -21.85 19.53 -9.56
CA HIS A 525 -21.10 20.37 -8.63
C HIS A 525 -20.42 19.50 -7.56
N VAL A 526 -19.09 19.51 -7.48
CA VAL A 526 -18.34 18.75 -6.48
C VAL A 526 -17.95 19.64 -5.30
N VAL A 527 -18.22 19.19 -4.08
CA VAL A 527 -17.73 19.80 -2.84
C VAL A 527 -16.61 18.92 -2.30
N SER A 528 -15.36 19.38 -2.41
CA SER A 528 -14.18 18.61 -2.02
C SER A 528 -13.85 18.86 -0.55
N VAL A 529 -13.87 17.80 0.26
CA VAL A 529 -13.55 17.81 1.69
C VAL A 529 -12.12 17.30 1.88
N PRO A 530 -11.13 18.18 2.13
CA PRO A 530 -9.74 17.75 2.23
C PRO A 530 -9.50 16.91 3.49
N TYR A 531 -8.64 15.90 3.40
CA TYR A 531 -8.26 15.05 4.54
C TYR A 531 -7.72 15.85 5.75
N ALA A 532 -7.09 17.01 5.51
CA ALA A 532 -6.65 17.91 6.57
C ALA A 532 -7.82 18.49 7.41
N LEU A 533 -8.97 18.75 6.80
CA LEU A 533 -10.20 19.15 7.50
C LEU A 533 -10.79 17.95 8.26
N MET A 534 -10.81 16.75 7.65
CA MET A 534 -11.28 15.52 8.30
C MET A 534 -10.50 15.18 9.58
N LYS A 535 -9.20 15.50 9.66
CA LYS A 535 -8.39 15.33 10.88
C LYS A 535 -8.84 16.21 12.05
N VAL A 536 -9.38 17.40 11.77
CA VAL A 536 -9.78 18.40 12.79
C VAL A 536 -11.28 18.31 13.11
N ASN A 537 -12.10 18.10 12.08
CA ASN A 537 -13.55 17.92 12.19
C ASN A 537 -13.99 16.77 11.26
N PRO A 538 -14.01 15.52 11.74
CA PRO A 538 -14.46 14.37 10.95
C PRO A 538 -15.92 14.48 10.48
N LEU A 539 -16.77 15.21 11.22
CA LEU A 539 -18.18 15.40 10.86
C LEU A 539 -18.37 16.40 9.70
N SER A 540 -17.31 17.09 9.27
CA SER A 540 -17.37 18.18 8.29
C SER A 540 -18.04 17.79 6.96
N TRP A 541 -17.82 16.57 6.44
CA TRP A 541 -18.46 16.14 5.20
C TRP A 541 -19.98 15.95 5.36
N ILE A 542 -20.46 15.45 6.50
CA ILE A 542 -21.90 15.35 6.83
C ILE A 542 -22.51 16.75 6.92
N GLN A 543 -21.81 17.68 7.57
CA GLN A 543 -22.20 19.09 7.62
C GLN A 543 -22.25 19.69 6.20
N LYS A 544 -21.40 19.25 5.25
CA LYS A 544 -21.43 19.72 3.86
C LYS A 544 -22.52 19.06 3.02
N VAL A 545 -22.80 17.78 3.22
CA VAL A 545 -23.98 17.12 2.63
C VAL A 545 -25.24 17.88 3.03
N CYS A 546 -25.40 18.22 4.31
CA CYS A 546 -26.52 19.00 4.81
C CYS A 546 -26.54 20.43 4.21
N ALA A 547 -25.44 21.18 4.30
CA ALA A 547 -25.37 22.58 3.89
C ALA A 547 -25.53 22.79 2.37
N TYR A 548 -25.01 21.88 1.54
CA TYR A 548 -25.13 21.95 0.08
C TYR A 548 -26.27 21.07 -0.47
N LYS A 549 -27.06 20.42 0.40
CA LYS A 549 -28.10 19.44 0.04
C LYS A 549 -27.60 18.38 -0.96
N ALA A 550 -26.39 17.86 -0.74
CA ALA A 550 -25.75 16.93 -1.65
C ALA A 550 -26.62 15.70 -1.87
N ARG A 551 -26.69 15.27 -3.14
CA ARG A 551 -27.44 14.07 -3.57
C ARG A 551 -26.59 12.82 -3.49
N ALA A 552 -25.29 12.96 -3.72
CA ALA A 552 -24.32 11.88 -3.59
C ALA A 552 -23.15 12.27 -2.68
N ALA A 553 -22.52 11.27 -2.06
CA ALA A 553 -21.26 11.44 -1.33
C ALA A 553 -20.31 10.25 -1.57
N LEU A 554 -19.00 10.51 -1.56
CA LEU A 554 -17.93 9.52 -1.71
C LEU A 554 -17.11 9.44 -0.42
N VAL A 555 -17.02 8.26 0.17
CA VAL A 555 -16.33 8.01 1.45
C VAL A 555 -15.65 6.63 1.45
N LYS A 556 -14.71 6.42 2.38
CA LYS A 556 -14.30 5.09 2.85
C LYS A 556 -15.03 4.77 4.16
N SER A 557 -15.15 3.49 4.50
CA SER A 557 -15.79 3.07 5.77
C SER A 557 -15.17 3.72 7.01
N ARG A 558 -13.85 3.93 6.98
CA ARG A 558 -13.11 4.70 8.00
C ARG A 558 -13.64 6.12 8.21
N ASP A 559 -14.02 6.83 7.14
CA ASP A 559 -14.46 8.21 7.21
C ASP A 559 -15.87 8.29 7.83
N MET A 560 -16.73 7.30 7.54
CA MET A 560 -18.01 7.08 8.24
C MET A 560 -17.78 6.80 9.74
N HIS A 561 -16.84 5.91 10.08
CA HIS A 561 -16.51 5.56 11.45
C HIS A 561 -16.02 6.77 12.28
N TRP A 562 -15.10 7.59 11.76
CA TRP A 562 -14.67 8.80 12.47
C TRP A 562 -15.79 9.83 12.64
N SER A 563 -16.71 9.91 11.68
CA SER A 563 -17.89 10.79 11.76
C SER A 563 -18.88 10.34 12.83
N LEU A 564 -19.07 9.02 12.96
CA LEU A 564 -19.84 8.37 14.01
C LEU A 564 -19.27 8.66 15.41
N LEU A 565 -17.95 8.76 15.55
CA LEU A 565 -17.31 9.18 16.81
C LEU A 565 -17.47 10.69 17.07
N ALA A 566 -17.34 11.52 16.02
CA ALA A 566 -17.39 12.98 16.11
C ALA A 566 -18.80 13.60 16.24
N GLN A 567 -19.87 12.84 15.98
CA GLN A 567 -21.25 13.37 15.99
C GLN A 567 -21.82 13.75 17.36
N ARG A 568 -21.16 13.37 18.47
CA ARG A 568 -21.68 13.57 19.84
C ARG A 568 -22.06 15.04 20.07
N GLY A 569 -23.32 15.31 20.42
CA GLY A 569 -23.86 16.65 20.68
C GLY A 569 -24.35 17.43 19.45
N GLN A 570 -24.10 16.96 18.23
CA GLN A 570 -24.50 17.65 17.00
C GLN A 570 -25.91 17.23 16.58
N ARG A 571 -26.86 18.18 16.56
CA ARG A 571 -28.28 17.92 16.22
C ARG A 571 -28.69 18.44 14.84
N ASP A 572 -28.06 19.51 14.36
CA ASP A 572 -28.51 20.28 13.19
C ASP A 572 -27.98 19.74 11.84
N VAL A 573 -27.78 18.41 11.76
CA VAL A 573 -27.32 17.74 10.53
C VAL A 573 -28.36 16.75 10.04
N SER A 574 -28.69 16.82 8.75
CA SER A 574 -29.53 15.82 8.07
C SER A 574 -28.82 15.23 6.85
N LEU A 575 -29.05 13.93 6.63
CA LEU A 575 -28.61 13.20 5.44
C LEU A 575 -29.78 12.88 4.48
N SER A 576 -30.96 13.44 4.73
CA SER A 576 -32.18 13.24 3.92
C SER A 576 -32.06 13.65 2.45
N SER A 577 -31.11 14.52 2.10
CA SER A 577 -30.86 14.89 0.70
C SER A 577 -30.16 13.80 -0.11
N LEU A 578 -29.46 12.88 0.55
CA LEU A 578 -28.75 11.79 -0.12
C LEU A 578 -29.71 10.81 -0.78
N ARG A 579 -29.37 10.46 -2.01
CA ARG A 579 -29.87 9.27 -2.71
C ARG A 579 -28.79 8.19 -2.87
N MET A 580 -27.51 8.52 -2.66
CA MET A 580 -26.39 7.59 -2.82
C MET A 580 -25.18 7.98 -1.95
N LEU A 581 -24.72 7.06 -1.10
CA LEU A 581 -23.50 7.16 -0.29
C LEU A 581 -22.55 6.06 -0.76
N ILE A 582 -21.59 6.40 -1.62
CA ILE A 582 -20.67 5.45 -2.23
C ILE A 582 -19.54 5.15 -1.24
N VAL A 583 -19.38 3.87 -0.89
CA VAL A 583 -18.35 3.38 0.05
C VAL A 583 -17.26 2.65 -0.73
N ALA A 584 -16.14 3.34 -0.98
CA ALA A 584 -15.10 2.94 -1.93
C ALA A 584 -13.82 2.40 -1.25
N ASP A 585 -13.96 1.30 -0.50
CA ASP A 585 -12.82 0.60 0.13
C ASP A 585 -12.08 -0.34 -0.86
N GLY A 586 -12.73 -0.68 -1.97
CA GLY A 586 -12.20 -1.51 -3.07
C GLY A 586 -12.32 -3.02 -2.85
N ALA A 587 -12.04 -3.52 -1.63
CA ALA A 587 -12.44 -4.85 -1.15
C ALA A 587 -12.95 -4.73 0.28
N ASN A 588 -13.80 -5.67 0.71
CA ASN A 588 -14.80 -5.30 1.71
C ASN A 588 -15.28 -6.39 2.70
N PRO A 589 -14.41 -6.86 3.61
CA PRO A 589 -14.87 -7.50 4.86
C PRO A 589 -15.28 -6.46 5.93
N TRP A 590 -14.75 -5.23 5.86
CA TRP A 590 -14.80 -4.27 6.97
C TRP A 590 -15.94 -3.24 6.96
N SER A 591 -16.47 -2.85 5.79
CA SER A 591 -17.44 -1.75 5.77
C SER A 591 -18.75 -2.12 6.43
N ILE A 592 -19.11 -3.40 6.52
CA ILE A 592 -20.43 -3.87 6.98
C ILE A 592 -20.73 -3.35 8.39
N SER A 593 -19.80 -3.58 9.33
CA SER A 593 -19.92 -3.11 10.71
C SER A 593 -19.92 -1.58 10.81
N SER A 594 -19.15 -0.90 9.94
CA SER A 594 -19.11 0.56 9.88
C SER A 594 -20.40 1.16 9.28
N CYS A 595 -20.98 0.51 8.27
CA CYS A 595 -22.24 0.88 7.63
C CYS A 595 -23.41 0.71 8.58
N ASP A 596 -23.49 -0.43 9.29
CA ASP A 596 -24.53 -0.70 10.27
C ASP A 596 -24.46 0.28 11.45
N ALA A 597 -23.26 0.49 12.01
CA ALA A 597 -23.08 1.43 13.12
C ALA A 597 -23.37 2.89 12.71
N PHE A 598 -23.02 3.28 11.47
CA PHE A 598 -23.35 4.59 10.92
C PHE A 598 -24.85 4.74 10.67
N LEU A 599 -25.50 3.73 10.07
CA LEU A 599 -26.93 3.70 9.80
C LEU A 599 -27.73 3.85 11.09
N ASN A 600 -27.42 3.05 12.12
CA ASN A 600 -28.11 3.06 13.41
C ASN A 600 -28.14 4.45 14.09
N VAL A 601 -27.12 5.28 13.87
CA VAL A 601 -27.09 6.65 14.41
C VAL A 601 -27.73 7.66 13.46
N PHE A 602 -27.40 7.63 12.18
CA PHE A 602 -27.83 8.65 11.22
C PHE A 602 -29.19 8.40 10.57
N GLN A 603 -29.82 7.24 10.77
CA GLN A 603 -31.21 6.99 10.34
C GLN A 603 -32.18 7.99 10.95
N SER A 604 -32.01 8.29 12.25
CA SER A 604 -32.75 9.35 12.96
C SER A 604 -32.58 10.76 12.35
N ARG A 605 -31.60 10.93 11.46
CA ARG A 605 -31.25 12.19 10.77
C ARG A 605 -31.57 12.14 9.26
N GLY A 606 -32.35 11.15 8.83
CA GLY A 606 -32.84 11.01 7.46
C GLY A 606 -31.93 10.21 6.52
N LEU A 607 -30.88 9.55 7.02
CA LEU A 607 -30.17 8.54 6.22
C LEU A 607 -31.08 7.32 6.03
N ARG A 608 -31.26 6.86 4.79
CA ARG A 608 -32.05 5.66 4.51
C ARG A 608 -31.12 4.45 4.27
N PRO A 609 -31.47 3.22 4.70
CA PRO A 609 -30.60 2.05 4.52
C PRO A 609 -30.17 1.83 3.07
N GLU A 610 -31.09 2.01 2.14
CA GLU A 610 -30.95 1.73 0.70
C GLU A 610 -30.01 2.69 -0.03
N VAL A 611 -29.65 3.84 0.55
CA VAL A 611 -28.68 4.76 -0.07
C VAL A 611 -27.22 4.37 0.21
N ILE A 612 -26.96 3.37 1.07
CA ILE A 612 -25.59 2.92 1.35
C ILE A 612 -25.11 1.98 0.23
N CYS A 613 -24.16 2.47 -0.56
CA CYS A 613 -23.73 1.90 -1.83
C CYS A 613 -22.24 1.50 -1.81
N PRO A 614 -21.87 0.34 -1.23
CA PRO A 614 -20.53 -0.20 -1.39
C PRO A 614 -20.20 -0.46 -2.87
N CYS A 615 -18.94 -0.29 -3.24
CA CYS A 615 -18.43 -0.67 -4.55
C CYS A 615 -17.13 -1.47 -4.46
N ALA A 616 -16.89 -2.29 -5.48
CA ALA A 616 -15.61 -2.96 -5.71
C ALA A 616 -14.84 -2.22 -6.80
N THR A 617 -13.57 -1.93 -6.52
CA THR A 617 -12.70 -1.15 -7.39
C THR A 617 -11.29 -1.71 -7.38
N SER A 618 -10.66 -1.74 -8.56
CA SER A 618 -9.23 -2.04 -8.72
C SER A 618 -8.63 -1.03 -9.69
N PRO A 619 -7.37 -0.57 -9.52
CA PRO A 619 -6.75 0.36 -10.46
C PRO A 619 -6.76 -0.15 -11.92
N GLU A 620 -6.65 -1.47 -12.11
CA GLU A 620 -6.59 -2.15 -13.40
C GLU A 620 -7.97 -2.21 -14.09
N ALA A 621 -9.04 -2.50 -13.36
CA ALA A 621 -10.40 -2.62 -13.90
C ALA A 621 -11.32 -1.43 -13.61
N LEU A 622 -10.79 -0.36 -13.01
CA LEU A 622 -11.50 0.80 -12.49
C LEU A 622 -12.64 0.38 -11.52
N THR A 623 -13.90 0.60 -11.86
CA THR A 623 -15.04 0.11 -11.06
C THR A 623 -15.53 -1.23 -11.60
N VAL A 624 -15.55 -2.24 -10.74
CA VAL A 624 -15.95 -3.61 -11.09
C VAL A 624 -17.45 -3.81 -10.87
N ALA A 625 -17.94 -3.40 -9.70
CA ALA A 625 -19.33 -3.51 -9.29
C ALA A 625 -19.70 -2.39 -8.31
N ILE A 626 -20.96 -2.02 -8.26
CA ILE A 626 -21.51 -1.03 -7.32
C ILE A 626 -22.94 -1.40 -6.92
N ARG A 627 -23.27 -1.26 -5.63
CA ARG A 627 -24.66 -1.35 -5.16
C ARG A 627 -25.40 -0.09 -5.56
N ARG A 628 -26.55 -0.28 -6.18
CA ARG A 628 -27.47 0.78 -6.59
C ARG A 628 -28.67 0.79 -5.65
N PRO A 629 -29.25 1.94 -5.31
CA PRO A 629 -30.54 2.01 -4.62
C PRO A 629 -31.65 1.36 -5.48
N PRO A 630 -32.72 0.83 -4.87
CA PRO A 630 -33.86 0.27 -5.59
C PRO A 630 -34.50 1.24 -6.58
N GLU A 631 -34.49 2.54 -6.28
CA GLU A 631 -35.00 3.60 -7.17
C GLU A 631 -34.18 3.74 -8.47
N LEU A 632 -32.97 3.16 -8.53
CA LEU A 632 -32.11 3.06 -9.72
C LEU A 632 -32.03 1.62 -10.28
N GLY A 633 -32.98 0.74 -9.95
CA GLY A 633 -33.01 -0.64 -10.42
C GLY A 633 -32.04 -1.59 -9.71
N GLY A 634 -31.54 -1.22 -8.52
CA GLY A 634 -30.73 -2.10 -7.70
C GLY A 634 -31.57 -3.13 -6.93
N PRO A 635 -31.13 -4.41 -6.82
CA PRO A 635 -31.76 -5.39 -5.94
C PRO A 635 -31.51 -5.03 -4.46
N PRO A 636 -32.32 -5.56 -3.53
CA PRO A 636 -32.08 -5.38 -2.10
C PRO A 636 -30.72 -5.97 -1.68
N PRO A 637 -30.07 -5.38 -0.65
CA PRO A 637 -28.77 -5.86 -0.18
C PRO A 637 -28.86 -7.30 0.35
N ARG A 638 -27.89 -8.13 -0.05
CA ARG A 638 -27.71 -9.51 0.41
C ARG A 638 -26.51 -9.62 1.35
N ARG A 639 -26.66 -10.45 2.38
CA ARG A 639 -25.58 -10.89 3.26
C ARG A 639 -25.45 -12.41 3.18
N ALA A 640 -24.25 -12.92 3.32
CA ALA A 640 -23.98 -14.33 3.51
C ALA A 640 -23.18 -14.51 4.80
N VAL A 641 -23.59 -15.47 5.63
CA VAL A 641 -22.85 -15.88 6.82
C VAL A 641 -22.09 -17.16 6.46
N LEU A 642 -20.76 -17.05 6.39
CA LEU A 642 -19.90 -18.06 5.79
C LEU A 642 -18.96 -18.66 6.83
N SER A 643 -18.77 -19.99 6.80
CA SER A 643 -17.78 -20.66 7.65
C SER A 643 -16.37 -20.16 7.33
N MET A 644 -15.66 -19.66 8.34
CA MET A 644 -14.24 -19.30 8.25
C MET A 644 -13.37 -20.54 8.00
N GLY A 645 -13.83 -21.73 8.43
CA GLY A 645 -13.21 -23.01 8.08
C GLY A 645 -13.20 -23.22 6.57
N GLY A 646 -14.38 -23.21 5.94
CA GLY A 646 -14.51 -23.32 4.49
C GLY A 646 -13.74 -22.23 3.73
N LEU A 647 -13.94 -20.96 4.10
CA LEU A 647 -13.29 -19.82 3.44
C LEU A 647 -11.76 -19.93 3.45
N SER A 648 -11.18 -20.49 4.52
CA SER A 648 -9.74 -20.69 4.61
C SER A 648 -9.18 -21.74 3.64
N HIS A 649 -10.02 -22.58 3.04
CA HIS A 649 -9.65 -23.45 1.91
C HIS A 649 -10.13 -22.89 0.56
N GLY A 650 -10.66 -21.67 0.53
CA GLY A 650 -11.28 -21.06 -0.65
C GLY A 650 -12.66 -21.60 -0.98
N VAL A 651 -13.35 -22.24 -0.02
CA VAL A 651 -14.64 -22.92 -0.23
C VAL A 651 -15.77 -22.18 0.49
N ILE A 652 -16.86 -21.92 -0.22
CA ILE A 652 -18.01 -21.18 0.28
C ILE A 652 -18.96 -22.18 0.93
N ARG A 653 -19.08 -22.12 2.26
CA ARG A 653 -20.06 -22.89 3.02
C ARG A 653 -20.86 -21.93 3.90
N VAL A 654 -22.18 -21.95 3.75
CA VAL A 654 -23.07 -21.19 4.63
C VAL A 654 -23.14 -21.93 5.96
N ASP A 655 -22.98 -21.18 7.05
CA ASP A 655 -23.06 -21.71 8.41
C ASP A 655 -23.95 -20.77 9.22
N ALA A 656 -25.03 -21.33 9.75
CA ALA A 656 -26.07 -20.62 10.48
C ALA A 656 -26.09 -20.97 11.98
N GLU A 657 -25.25 -21.91 12.42
CA GLU A 657 -25.32 -22.52 13.74
C GLU A 657 -24.17 -22.05 14.65
N GLU A 658 -22.94 -21.96 14.13
CA GLU A 658 -21.78 -21.55 14.93
C GLU A 658 -21.44 -20.05 14.82
N LYS A 659 -22.02 -19.22 15.70
CA LYS A 659 -21.70 -17.77 15.78
C LYS A 659 -20.21 -17.42 15.91
N LEU A 660 -19.36 -18.36 16.34
CA LEU A 660 -17.95 -18.14 16.66
C LEU A 660 -16.98 -18.42 15.51
N SER A 661 -17.40 -19.20 14.51
CA SER A 661 -16.55 -19.70 13.42
C SER A 661 -16.95 -19.14 12.05
N VAL A 662 -17.78 -18.09 12.03
CA VAL A 662 -18.34 -17.49 10.81
C VAL A 662 -17.88 -16.06 10.54
N LEU A 663 -17.81 -15.72 9.24
CA LEU A 663 -17.62 -14.38 8.71
C LEU A 663 -18.91 -13.94 7.99
N THR A 664 -19.47 -12.80 8.40
CA THR A 664 -20.56 -12.18 7.63
C THR A 664 -19.97 -11.35 6.51
N VAL A 665 -20.30 -11.67 5.26
CA VAL A 665 -19.95 -10.89 4.07
C VAL A 665 -21.21 -10.28 3.46
N GLN A 666 -21.04 -9.19 2.71
CA GLN A 666 -22.14 -8.44 2.10
C GLN A 666 -21.79 -8.15 0.64
N ASP A 667 -22.81 -8.09 -0.23
CA ASP A 667 -22.59 -7.74 -1.63
C ASP A 667 -22.01 -6.33 -1.80
N VAL A 668 -21.28 -6.14 -2.89
CA VAL A 668 -20.89 -4.83 -3.44
C VAL A 668 -21.77 -4.42 -4.62
N GLY A 669 -22.95 -5.03 -4.74
CA GLY A 669 -23.92 -4.79 -5.81
C GLY A 669 -23.67 -5.51 -7.12
N GLN A 670 -24.11 -4.85 -8.19
CA GLN A 670 -24.16 -5.38 -9.55
C GLN A 670 -22.91 -4.99 -10.34
N VAL A 671 -22.55 -5.84 -11.30
CA VAL A 671 -21.52 -5.54 -12.32
C VAL A 671 -21.82 -4.22 -13.05
N MET A 672 -20.77 -3.48 -13.41
CA MET A 672 -20.90 -2.22 -14.14
C MET A 672 -21.55 -2.38 -15.52
N PRO A 673 -22.31 -1.38 -16.01
CA PRO A 673 -22.90 -1.41 -17.34
C PRO A 673 -21.85 -1.61 -18.45
N GLY A 674 -22.15 -2.48 -19.40
CA GLY A 674 -21.25 -2.85 -20.50
C GLY A 674 -20.09 -3.79 -20.12
N ALA A 675 -19.92 -4.15 -18.84
CA ALA A 675 -18.89 -5.07 -18.39
C ALA A 675 -19.38 -6.54 -18.34
N SER A 676 -18.44 -7.47 -18.51
CA SER A 676 -18.61 -8.90 -18.22
C SER A 676 -17.61 -9.32 -17.16
N VAL A 677 -18.04 -10.15 -16.21
CA VAL A 677 -17.24 -10.55 -15.05
C VAL A 677 -17.27 -12.06 -14.89
N CYS A 678 -16.12 -12.63 -14.54
CA CYS A 678 -16.02 -14.03 -14.15
C CYS A 678 -15.08 -14.18 -12.95
N VAL A 679 -15.12 -15.35 -12.31
CA VAL A 679 -14.26 -15.68 -11.18
C VAL A 679 -13.40 -16.88 -11.57
N VAL A 680 -12.08 -16.72 -11.43
CA VAL A 680 -11.10 -17.72 -11.88
C VAL A 680 -10.20 -18.17 -10.74
N LYS A 681 -9.61 -19.37 -10.89
CA LYS A 681 -8.60 -19.84 -9.95
C LYS A 681 -7.40 -18.90 -9.95
N VAL A 682 -6.93 -18.59 -8.75
CA VAL A 682 -5.85 -17.61 -8.50
C VAL A 682 -4.51 -18.08 -9.08
N GLU A 683 -4.24 -19.37 -8.97
CA GLU A 683 -2.97 -20.02 -9.31
C GLU A 683 -3.10 -20.88 -10.58
N GLY A 684 -2.04 -20.92 -11.38
CA GLY A 684 -1.99 -21.68 -12.62
C GLY A 684 -2.80 -21.06 -13.78
N THR A 685 -3.39 -21.91 -14.61
CA THR A 685 -4.28 -21.51 -15.70
C THR A 685 -5.59 -20.93 -15.11
N PRO A 686 -6.12 -19.81 -15.64
CA PRO A 686 -7.32 -19.14 -15.11
C PRO A 686 -8.62 -19.91 -15.44
N TYR A 687 -8.76 -21.11 -14.88
CA TYR A 687 -9.98 -21.90 -14.94
C TYR A 687 -11.10 -21.20 -14.18
N LEU A 688 -12.31 -21.17 -14.76
CA LEU A 688 -13.51 -20.73 -14.08
C LEU A 688 -13.73 -21.53 -12.79
N CYS A 689 -13.88 -20.80 -11.68
CA CYS A 689 -14.22 -21.35 -10.38
C CYS A 689 -15.59 -22.04 -10.39
N LYS A 690 -15.83 -22.91 -9.42
CA LYS A 690 -17.18 -23.37 -9.11
C LYS A 690 -17.98 -22.28 -8.37
N THR A 691 -19.31 -22.40 -8.36
CA THR A 691 -20.22 -21.45 -7.68
C THR A 691 -20.00 -21.38 -6.16
N ASP A 692 -19.36 -22.39 -5.57
CA ASP A 692 -18.98 -22.47 -4.16
C ASP A 692 -17.46 -22.32 -3.93
N GLU A 693 -16.74 -21.73 -4.87
CA GLU A 693 -15.28 -21.52 -4.81
C GLU A 693 -14.96 -20.01 -4.85
N VAL A 694 -14.11 -19.56 -3.93
CA VAL A 694 -13.55 -18.21 -3.93
C VAL A 694 -12.37 -18.17 -4.90
N GLY A 695 -12.43 -17.26 -5.86
CA GLY A 695 -11.36 -17.04 -6.83
C GLY A 695 -11.05 -15.56 -7.00
N GLU A 696 -10.24 -15.25 -8.01
CA GLU A 696 -9.98 -13.89 -8.43
C GLU A 696 -11.06 -13.42 -9.42
N ILE A 697 -11.61 -12.24 -9.15
CA ILE A 697 -12.56 -11.57 -10.04
C ILE A 697 -11.80 -11.01 -11.24
N CYS A 698 -12.27 -11.30 -12.44
CA CYS A 698 -11.74 -10.81 -13.71
C CYS A 698 -12.83 -10.07 -14.49
N VAL A 699 -12.46 -9.00 -15.21
CA VAL A 699 -13.40 -8.09 -15.90
C VAL A 699 -13.03 -7.90 -17.36
N ALA A 700 -13.95 -8.15 -18.28
CA ALA A 700 -13.88 -7.69 -19.66
C ALA A 700 -14.83 -6.50 -19.84
N SER A 701 -14.30 -5.31 -20.10
CA SER A 701 -15.07 -4.08 -20.34
C SER A 701 -14.27 -3.11 -21.20
N SER A 702 -14.94 -2.22 -21.93
CA SER A 702 -14.27 -1.06 -22.53
C SER A 702 -13.79 -0.06 -21.47
N ALA A 703 -14.28 -0.15 -20.23
CA ALA A 703 -13.95 0.73 -19.10
C ALA A 703 -12.77 0.25 -18.23
N THR A 704 -12.02 -0.80 -18.61
CA THR A 704 -10.78 -1.16 -17.90
C THR A 704 -9.62 -0.26 -18.32
N ALA A 705 -8.58 -0.18 -17.50
CA ALA A 705 -7.30 0.36 -17.95
C ALA A 705 -6.67 -0.54 -19.03
N ALA A 706 -5.67 -0.01 -19.75
CA ALA A 706 -5.11 -0.63 -20.94
C ALA A 706 -3.79 -1.40 -20.67
N ALA A 707 -2.94 -0.90 -19.77
CA ALA A 707 -1.63 -1.49 -19.53
C ALA A 707 -0.99 -1.05 -18.21
N TYR A 708 0.05 -1.78 -17.78
CA TYR A 708 1.10 -1.20 -16.95
C TYR A 708 2.15 -0.53 -17.84
N TYR A 709 2.32 0.78 -17.68
CA TYR A 709 3.18 1.59 -18.54
C TYR A 709 4.63 1.08 -18.53
N GLY A 710 5.16 0.78 -19.71
CA GLY A 710 6.52 0.24 -19.90
C GLY A 710 6.73 -1.22 -19.47
N LEU A 711 5.69 -1.93 -18.99
CA LEU A 711 5.80 -3.26 -18.40
C LEU A 711 4.98 -4.30 -19.19
N LEU A 712 5.35 -4.54 -20.45
CA LEU A 712 4.61 -5.42 -21.38
C LEU A 712 4.37 -6.85 -20.84
N GLY A 713 5.37 -7.45 -20.16
CA GLY A 713 5.25 -8.81 -19.64
C GLY A 713 4.15 -8.96 -18.57
N ILE A 714 4.11 -8.04 -17.60
CA ILE A 714 3.07 -8.01 -16.55
C ILE A 714 1.75 -7.49 -17.12
N THR A 715 1.80 -6.60 -18.12
CA THR A 715 0.59 -6.13 -18.83
C THR A 715 -0.16 -7.29 -19.43
N LYS A 716 0.52 -8.20 -20.14
CA LYS A 716 -0.13 -9.35 -20.77
C LYS A 716 -0.77 -10.31 -19.76
N SER A 717 -0.11 -10.60 -18.63
CA SER A 717 -0.67 -11.52 -17.63
C SER A 717 -1.85 -10.93 -16.83
N VAL A 718 -1.98 -9.60 -16.79
CA VAL A 718 -3.03 -8.90 -16.03
C VAL A 718 -4.16 -8.39 -16.91
N PHE A 719 -3.89 -7.71 -18.03
CA PHE A 719 -4.91 -7.10 -18.90
C PHE A 719 -5.35 -7.99 -20.08
N GLU A 720 -4.54 -8.99 -20.45
CA GLU A 720 -4.82 -9.92 -21.56
C GLU A 720 -5.09 -11.36 -21.06
N ALA A 721 -5.66 -11.53 -19.87
CA ALA A 721 -5.97 -12.86 -19.36
C ALA A 721 -7.10 -13.51 -20.17
N VAL A 722 -6.99 -14.82 -20.42
CA VAL A 722 -7.99 -15.60 -21.16
C VAL A 722 -8.56 -16.66 -20.22
N PRO A 723 -9.68 -16.39 -19.52
CA PRO A 723 -10.33 -17.37 -18.67
C PRO A 723 -10.82 -18.57 -19.49
N VAL A 724 -10.74 -19.77 -18.91
CA VAL A 724 -11.13 -21.02 -19.56
C VAL A 724 -12.16 -21.81 -18.75
N THR A 725 -13.05 -22.50 -19.46
CA THR A 725 -14.00 -23.48 -18.91
C THR A 725 -13.29 -24.70 -18.35
N GLY A 726 -14.02 -25.57 -17.64
CA GLY A 726 -13.47 -26.81 -17.07
C GLY A 726 -12.91 -27.80 -18.12
N GLY A 727 -13.37 -27.68 -19.38
CA GLY A 727 -12.83 -28.42 -20.53
C GLY A 727 -11.67 -27.72 -21.25
N GLY A 728 -11.15 -26.61 -20.73
CA GLY A 728 -10.03 -25.86 -21.31
C GLY A 728 -10.39 -24.88 -22.44
N ALA A 729 -11.64 -24.85 -22.92
CA ALA A 729 -12.08 -23.90 -23.94
C ALA A 729 -12.20 -22.47 -23.36
N PRO A 730 -11.74 -21.42 -24.07
CA PRO A 730 -11.93 -20.01 -23.67
C PRO A 730 -13.40 -19.64 -23.43
N VAL A 731 -13.64 -18.76 -22.47
CA VAL A 731 -15.02 -18.30 -22.13
C VAL A 731 -15.54 -17.19 -23.05
N SER A 732 -14.67 -16.61 -23.87
CA SER A 732 -14.87 -15.36 -24.61
C SER A 732 -13.71 -15.15 -25.59
N ASP A 733 -13.99 -14.59 -26.76
CA ASP A 733 -12.97 -14.15 -27.73
C ASP A 733 -12.24 -12.88 -27.28
N ARG A 734 -12.80 -12.14 -26.31
CA ARG A 734 -12.18 -10.95 -25.70
C ARG A 734 -11.45 -11.32 -24.42
N PRO A 735 -10.25 -10.76 -24.17
CA PRO A 735 -9.53 -10.94 -22.92
C PRO A 735 -10.24 -10.26 -21.74
N PHE A 736 -9.83 -10.65 -20.54
CA PHE A 736 -10.26 -10.11 -19.27
C PHE A 736 -9.07 -9.51 -18.52
N THR A 737 -9.35 -8.44 -17.77
CA THR A 737 -8.42 -7.84 -16.82
C THR A 737 -8.57 -8.49 -15.44
N ARG A 738 -7.48 -9.04 -14.90
CA ARG A 738 -7.35 -9.56 -13.53
C ARG A 738 -7.36 -8.38 -12.54
N THR A 739 -8.27 -8.41 -11.57
CA THR A 739 -8.50 -7.26 -10.66
C THR A 739 -7.68 -7.28 -9.37
N GLY A 740 -7.06 -8.42 -9.04
CA GLY A 740 -6.51 -8.68 -7.70
C GLY A 740 -7.57 -8.74 -6.59
N LEU A 741 -8.88 -8.64 -6.89
CA LEU A 741 -9.96 -8.79 -5.91
C LEU A 741 -10.35 -10.27 -5.78
N LEU A 742 -10.47 -10.75 -4.55
CA LEU A 742 -10.87 -12.13 -4.25
C LEU A 742 -12.34 -12.16 -3.85
N GLY A 743 -13.11 -13.07 -4.44
CA GLY A 743 -14.57 -13.06 -4.27
C GLY A 743 -15.29 -14.16 -5.04
N PHE A 744 -16.60 -13.98 -5.16
CA PHE A 744 -17.51 -14.89 -5.83
C PHE A 744 -18.77 -14.17 -6.33
N ILE A 745 -19.52 -14.81 -7.23
CA ILE A 745 -20.85 -14.35 -7.65
C ILE A 745 -21.90 -15.09 -6.82
N GLY A 746 -22.71 -14.35 -6.07
CA GLY A 746 -23.82 -14.89 -5.29
C GLY A 746 -25.15 -14.90 -6.04
N PRO A 747 -26.26 -15.19 -5.32
CA PRO A 747 -27.62 -15.08 -5.86
C PRO A 747 -27.91 -13.70 -6.46
N ASP A 748 -28.91 -13.64 -7.34
CA ASP A 748 -29.35 -12.43 -8.05
C ASP A 748 -28.25 -11.75 -8.91
N GLY A 749 -27.14 -12.45 -9.19
CA GLY A 749 -25.99 -11.89 -9.92
C GLY A 749 -25.19 -10.86 -9.12
N LEU A 750 -25.25 -10.94 -7.79
CA LEU A 750 -24.56 -10.00 -6.90
C LEU A 750 -23.09 -10.40 -6.68
N VAL A 751 -22.20 -9.41 -6.76
CA VAL A 751 -20.76 -9.61 -6.55
C VAL A 751 -20.46 -9.54 -5.05
N PHE A 752 -19.74 -10.53 -4.52
CA PHE A 752 -19.21 -10.54 -3.17
C PHE A 752 -17.68 -10.49 -3.22
N VAL A 753 -17.07 -9.55 -2.46
CA VAL A 753 -15.61 -9.40 -2.38
C VAL A 753 -15.15 -9.67 -0.95
N VAL A 754 -14.37 -10.73 -0.76
CA VAL A 754 -13.92 -11.23 0.54
C VAL A 754 -12.47 -10.85 0.86
N GLY A 755 -11.70 -10.34 -0.12
CA GLY A 755 -10.33 -9.86 0.12
C GLY A 755 -9.63 -9.35 -1.13
N LYS A 756 -8.31 -9.18 -1.05
CA LYS A 756 -7.43 -8.86 -2.18
C LYS A 756 -6.24 -9.82 -2.21
N LEU A 757 -5.73 -10.11 -3.40
CA LEU A 757 -4.57 -11.00 -3.61
C LEU A 757 -3.32 -10.47 -2.89
N GLU A 758 -3.07 -9.17 -2.92
CA GLU A 758 -1.95 -8.54 -2.19
C GLU A 758 -2.09 -8.68 -0.67
N GLY A 759 -3.34 -8.72 -0.16
CA GLY A 759 -3.66 -8.94 1.25
C GLY A 759 -3.75 -10.42 1.65
N LEU A 760 -3.61 -11.36 0.72
CA LEU A 760 -3.72 -12.78 1.01
C LEU A 760 -2.44 -13.29 1.72
N MET A 761 -2.65 -14.11 2.75
CA MET A 761 -1.63 -14.85 3.48
C MET A 761 -1.94 -16.35 3.38
N VAL A 762 -0.91 -17.18 3.29
CA VAL A 762 -1.06 -18.65 3.31
C VAL A 762 -0.24 -19.21 4.46
N VAL A 763 -0.89 -19.98 5.34
CA VAL A 763 -0.28 -20.59 6.54
C VAL A 763 -0.86 -22.00 6.68
N GLY A 764 -0.02 -23.04 6.71
CA GLY A 764 -0.49 -24.44 6.83
C GLY A 764 -1.52 -24.83 5.76
N ALA A 765 -1.23 -24.51 4.49
CA ALA A 765 -2.13 -24.65 3.35
C ALA A 765 -3.50 -23.91 3.44
N ARG A 766 -3.71 -23.08 4.47
CA ARG A 766 -4.92 -22.27 4.66
C ARG A 766 -4.68 -20.82 4.25
N ARG A 767 -5.66 -20.25 3.54
CA ARG A 767 -5.71 -18.88 3.05
C ARG A 767 -6.38 -17.98 4.09
N HIS A 768 -5.76 -16.84 4.38
CA HIS A 768 -6.27 -15.85 5.33
C HIS A 768 -6.15 -14.44 4.75
N SER A 769 -7.19 -13.62 4.88
CA SER A 769 -7.12 -12.20 4.55
C SER A 769 -6.38 -11.46 5.68
N ALA A 770 -5.38 -10.65 5.32
CA ALA A 770 -4.72 -9.78 6.28
C ALA A 770 -5.70 -8.80 6.95
N ASP A 771 -6.74 -8.38 6.23
CA ASP A 771 -7.79 -7.50 6.76
C ASP A 771 -8.59 -8.17 7.89
N ASP A 772 -8.88 -9.47 7.79
CA ASP A 772 -9.61 -10.23 8.82
C ASP A 772 -8.75 -10.49 10.07
N ILE A 773 -7.43 -10.67 9.87
CA ILE A 773 -6.46 -10.78 10.98
C ILE A 773 -6.39 -9.45 11.74
N VAL A 774 -6.34 -8.32 11.01
CA VAL A 774 -6.41 -6.98 11.62
C VAL A 774 -7.77 -6.78 12.32
N ALA A 775 -8.87 -7.33 11.82
CA ALA A 775 -10.19 -7.28 12.47
C ALA A 775 -10.20 -8.00 13.81
N THR A 776 -9.69 -9.23 13.81
CA THR A 776 -9.55 -10.05 15.00
C THR A 776 -8.71 -9.34 16.07
N ALA A 777 -7.59 -8.72 15.68
CA ALA A 777 -6.73 -7.97 16.60
C ALA A 777 -7.40 -6.70 17.18
N LEU A 778 -8.11 -5.93 16.34
CA LEU A 778 -8.81 -4.71 16.75
C LEU A 778 -10.03 -4.98 17.65
N ALA A 779 -10.63 -6.17 17.57
CA ALA A 779 -11.68 -6.61 18.47
C ALA A 779 -11.17 -6.86 19.91
N VAL A 780 -9.90 -7.27 20.08
CA VAL A 780 -9.28 -7.56 21.40
C VAL A 780 -8.79 -6.30 22.13
N GLU A 781 -7.97 -5.47 21.49
CA GLU A 781 -7.41 -4.25 22.10
C GLU A 781 -7.73 -2.99 21.28
N PRO A 782 -8.91 -2.38 21.47
CA PRO A 782 -9.41 -1.31 20.60
C PRO A 782 -8.64 0.01 20.72
N MET A 783 -8.05 0.29 21.88
CA MET A 783 -7.52 1.63 22.21
C MET A 783 -6.02 1.82 21.96
N LYS A 784 -5.26 0.80 21.53
CA LYS A 784 -3.81 0.95 21.26
C LYS A 784 -3.48 1.15 19.78
N PHE A 785 -4.35 0.71 18.88
CA PHE A 785 -4.15 0.83 17.44
C PHE A 785 -4.80 2.10 16.89
N VAL A 786 -4.20 3.25 17.20
CA VAL A 786 -4.41 4.44 16.37
C VAL A 786 -3.93 4.09 14.97
N TYR A 787 -4.87 3.94 14.04
CA TYR A 787 -4.56 3.74 12.62
C TYR A 787 -3.78 4.96 12.13
N ARG A 788 -2.44 4.86 12.14
CA ARG A 788 -1.54 5.85 11.55
C ARG A 788 -1.64 5.73 10.04
N GLY A 789 -2.78 6.15 9.50
CA GLY A 789 -2.95 6.38 8.07
C GLY A 789 -1.88 7.37 7.63
N ARG A 790 -1.01 6.91 6.74
CA ARG A 790 -0.13 7.78 5.97
C ARG A 790 -0.99 8.73 5.15
#